data_AF-A0A102DDS1-F1
#
_entry.id   AF-A0A102DDS1-F1
#
_cell.length_a   1.000
_cell.length_b   1.000
_cell.length_c   1.000
_cell.angle_alpha   90.00
_cell.angle_beta   90.00
_cell.angle_gamma   90.00
#
_symmetry.space_group_name_H-M   'P 1'
#
loop_
_entity.id
_entity.type
_entity.pdbx_description
1 polymer ?
#
loop_
_entity_poly.entity_id
_entity_poly.type
_entity_poly.pdbx_seq_one_letter_code
_entity_poly.pdbx_strand_id
1 'polypeptide(L)'
;MIRCLLFWLAVLGTFLGAPALAAPALRVGVQLEPPHLDPTQGAAAAIPEVSFNTIYEGLVRIATDGTLHPLLATGWSVSPDAQHYVFTLRHGVRFHDGSRFDAAAVAFSLARAAAPGSLNIHAETWREIAAIRVLAPDRVAIDLSRPDANLPTLLALSDAAMVPPDAAETLRTHPVGTGPFRFGAWQRGDALTLERNADYWGTPAHLARITFRFIADPNAAYGAIRSGAIDIYPSFPAPETLNLLAADPRLKLVIGPSEGEVILAINQRQGPLANVLVRRAICHAIDRRALIDGAMAGYGTPIGSHFPPQSPDYVDLTGVCAHDPALARRLLAEAGYPKGLILTLKLPPPSYARRTGELIAAQLQSVGIATTIRNLEWPTWLDEVFQRHHFDLTVISHAEPFDYDIYARHDYYFGYHSDAFDGLIAALRTTTDPAARHRLLGDMQRQIAQDAPNAFLFQYPALGVQDRRLSGIWVNSPTQVLDYHAARFSGAGTDAAQGKSAAGAWAAWIAAALALGGLIMTGRRLGARWLGGRIAVLAVTLFATSVVIFVLLQIAPGDPAVTMLGIDASPRAIAALHAEFGLDASPLTRFVRWIVGALRGDFGTSFTYRVPVGALIGERLAVTLPLAGLAAMVAIGIGVPAGTLAARRPGGVLDHLVGAFARLGMAIPDFWLGVLLVLLLALGTGWFPAGGFPGIEAGFGPVLHALALPVLALAIPQAAILARVTRGALADVLGRDFIRAARAKGLSDSAVLWRHALPNAAAPVLAVIGLQVPYLIAGSALVEQVFSLPGLGRLAIQAIGQRDLVTVQAVVLLMATATVIASFAVDVAQALIDPRVVRQERA
;
A
#
# COMPACT_ATOMS: atom_id res chain seq x y z
N MET A 1 9.81 -9.36 -44.40
CA MET A 1 10.53 -8.94 -43.18
C MET A 1 9.64 -8.02 -42.32
N ILE A 2 9.39 -6.77 -42.73
CA ILE A 2 8.55 -5.79 -41.99
C ILE A 2 7.13 -6.33 -41.69
N ARG A 3 6.48 -7.03 -42.64
CA ARG A 3 5.12 -7.56 -42.46
C ARG A 3 4.97 -8.68 -41.40
N CYS A 4 5.99 -9.51 -41.17
CA CYS A 4 5.93 -10.54 -40.11
C CYS A 4 6.32 -9.97 -38.74
N LEU A 5 7.21 -8.98 -38.70
CA LEU A 5 7.58 -8.27 -37.47
C LEU A 5 6.43 -7.39 -36.97
N LEU A 6 5.77 -6.66 -37.89
CA LEU A 6 4.55 -5.92 -37.62
C LEU A 6 3.38 -6.82 -37.20
N PHE A 7 3.33 -8.07 -37.67
CA PHE A 7 2.29 -9.01 -37.27
C PHE A 7 2.42 -9.44 -35.81
N TRP A 8 3.64 -9.75 -35.33
CA TRP A 8 3.88 -10.07 -33.91
C TRP A 8 3.80 -8.84 -32.99
N LEU A 9 4.19 -7.66 -33.47
CA LEU A 9 3.98 -6.39 -32.76
C LEU A 9 2.50 -5.96 -32.72
N ALA A 10 1.70 -6.30 -33.73
CA ALA A 10 0.26 -6.01 -33.76
C ALA A 10 -0.56 -6.92 -32.85
N VAL A 11 -0.13 -8.18 -32.63
CA VAL A 11 -0.75 -9.10 -31.66
C VAL A 11 -0.56 -8.62 -30.20
N LEU A 12 0.51 -7.87 -29.92
CA LEU A 12 0.75 -7.18 -28.64
C LEU A 12 -0.02 -5.84 -28.51
N GLY A 13 -0.56 -5.31 -29.60
CA GLY A 13 -1.15 -3.97 -29.66
C GLY A 13 -2.68 -3.89 -29.61
N THR A 14 -3.39 -5.02 -29.58
CA THR A 14 -4.86 -5.05 -29.63
C THR A 14 -5.50 -5.15 -28.24
N PHE A 15 -5.38 -4.10 -27.43
CA PHE A 15 -6.25 -3.84 -26.27
C PHE A 15 -6.48 -2.34 -26.15
N LEU A 16 -7.22 -1.75 -27.08
CA LEU A 16 -7.43 -0.30 -27.12
C LEU A 16 -8.89 0.02 -27.45
N GLY A 17 -9.68 0.23 -26.38
CA GLY A 17 -11.03 0.78 -26.44
C GLY A 17 -11.02 2.32 -26.38
N ALA A 18 -12.07 2.92 -26.95
CA ALA A 18 -12.26 4.37 -27.13
C ALA A 18 -12.55 5.11 -25.80
N PRO A 19 -12.42 6.45 -25.75
CA PRO A 19 -12.33 7.21 -24.51
C PRO A 19 -13.69 7.43 -23.83
N ALA A 20 -13.70 7.40 -22.49
CA ALA A 20 -14.75 7.99 -21.66
C ALA A 20 -14.14 9.13 -20.84
N LEU A 21 -14.78 10.30 -20.84
CA LEU A 21 -14.39 11.44 -20.02
C LEU A 21 -14.73 11.14 -18.55
N ALA A 22 -13.76 11.35 -17.65
CA ALA A 22 -13.87 11.00 -16.24
C ALA A 22 -14.79 11.99 -15.47
N ALA A 23 -15.69 11.42 -14.66
CA ALA A 23 -16.52 12.15 -13.70
C ALA A 23 -15.68 12.81 -12.60
N PRO A 24 -16.20 13.84 -11.90
CA PRO A 24 -15.51 14.44 -10.75
C PRO A 24 -15.31 13.39 -9.64
N ALA A 25 -14.05 13.05 -9.40
CA ALA A 25 -13.61 12.09 -8.40
C ALA A 25 -12.55 12.75 -7.50
N LEU A 26 -12.63 12.50 -6.19
CA LEU A 26 -11.60 12.91 -5.24
C LEU A 26 -10.53 11.81 -5.12
N ARG A 27 -9.26 12.16 -5.28
CA ARG A 27 -8.13 11.25 -5.11
C ARG A 27 -7.42 11.55 -3.80
N VAL A 28 -7.49 10.61 -2.87
CA VAL A 28 -6.95 10.72 -1.51
C VAL A 28 -5.69 9.87 -1.43
N GLY A 29 -4.55 10.45 -1.04
CA GLY A 29 -3.35 9.70 -0.70
C GLY A 29 -3.40 9.29 0.77
N VAL A 30 -3.18 8.01 1.04
CA VAL A 30 -3.05 7.48 2.41
C VAL A 30 -1.80 6.62 2.51
N GLN A 31 -1.18 6.58 3.68
CA GLN A 31 0.14 5.95 3.82
C GLN A 31 0.05 4.43 3.86
N LEU A 32 -0.95 3.91 4.58
CA LEU A 32 -1.12 2.49 4.82
C LEU A 32 -2.35 1.96 4.10
N GLU A 33 -2.21 0.79 3.51
CA GLU A 33 -3.37 0.00 3.10
C GLU A 33 -3.98 -0.68 4.32
N PRO A 34 -5.32 -0.62 4.51
CA PRO A 34 -5.95 -1.33 5.60
C PRO A 34 -5.85 -2.85 5.40
N PRO A 35 -5.65 -3.64 6.48
CA PRO A 35 -5.59 -5.10 6.38
C PRO A 35 -6.93 -5.71 5.90
N HIS A 36 -8.06 -5.05 6.23
CA HIS A 36 -9.44 -5.34 5.81
C HIS A 36 -10.30 -4.08 5.99
N LEU A 37 -11.56 -4.09 5.58
CA LEU A 37 -12.43 -2.90 5.61
C LEU A 37 -13.46 -2.87 6.75
N ASP A 38 -13.57 -3.94 7.56
CA ASP A 38 -14.49 -4.01 8.70
C ASP A 38 -13.89 -3.29 9.94
N PRO A 39 -14.43 -2.14 10.37
CA PRO A 39 -13.90 -1.38 11.51
C PRO A 39 -14.20 -2.03 12.87
N THR A 40 -15.04 -3.06 12.91
CA THR A 40 -15.39 -3.78 14.14
C THR A 40 -14.47 -4.98 14.43
N GLN A 41 -13.46 -5.22 13.58
CA GLN A 41 -12.65 -6.46 13.56
C GLN A 41 -11.14 -6.24 13.50
N GLY A 42 -10.60 -5.20 14.16
CA GLY A 42 -9.16 -5.01 14.31
C GLY A 42 -8.76 -3.61 14.77
N ALA A 43 -7.51 -3.45 15.24
CA ALA A 43 -6.98 -2.22 15.82
C ALA A 43 -6.23 -1.30 14.84
N ALA A 44 -6.20 -1.62 13.54
CA ALA A 44 -5.43 -0.83 12.59
C ALA A 44 -6.19 0.47 12.22
N ALA A 45 -5.64 1.63 12.58
CA ALA A 45 -6.20 2.96 12.28
C ALA A 45 -6.51 3.21 10.79
N ALA A 46 -5.78 2.54 9.89
CA ALA A 46 -6.05 2.60 8.44
C ALA A 46 -7.44 2.08 8.05
N ILE A 47 -8.07 1.24 8.89
CA ILE A 47 -9.42 0.70 8.66
C ILE A 47 -10.47 1.82 8.76
N PRO A 48 -10.67 2.46 9.93
CA PRO A 48 -11.67 3.53 10.06
C PRO A 48 -11.36 4.75 9.20
N GLU A 49 -10.09 5.02 8.89
CA GLU A 49 -9.66 6.14 8.03
C GLU A 49 -10.35 6.11 6.65
N VAL A 50 -10.59 4.92 6.09
CA VAL A 50 -11.23 4.78 4.76
C VAL A 50 -12.68 4.30 4.82
N SER A 51 -13.14 3.73 5.94
CA SER A 51 -14.42 3.03 6.01
C SER A 51 -15.46 3.68 6.93
N PHE A 52 -15.08 4.34 8.02
CA PHE A 52 -16.03 4.89 8.99
C PHE A 52 -16.42 6.33 8.64
N ASN A 53 -17.69 6.72 8.87
CA ASN A 53 -18.36 7.92 8.35
C ASN A 53 -18.41 8.05 6.81
N THR A 54 -17.74 7.17 6.06
CA THR A 54 -17.83 7.05 4.60
C THR A 54 -18.76 5.90 4.19
N ILE A 55 -18.45 4.68 4.64
CA ILE A 55 -19.20 3.45 4.35
C ILE A 55 -20.10 3.10 5.54
N TYR A 56 -19.51 3.08 6.74
CA TYR A 56 -20.17 2.72 7.99
C TYR A 56 -20.58 3.95 8.81
N GLU A 57 -21.62 3.80 9.60
CA GLU A 57 -22.09 4.81 10.55
C GLU A 57 -22.39 4.15 11.91
N GLY A 58 -22.18 4.89 12.99
CA GLY A 58 -22.58 4.49 14.35
C GLY A 58 -23.99 4.98 14.71
N LEU A 59 -24.46 4.62 15.91
CA LEU A 59 -25.72 5.15 16.45
C LEU A 59 -25.65 6.67 16.68
N VAL A 60 -24.51 7.11 17.17
CA VAL A 60 -24.19 8.51 17.46
C VAL A 60 -22.85 8.86 16.80
N ARG A 61 -22.51 10.14 16.79
CA ARG A 61 -21.23 10.62 16.25
C ARG A 61 -20.60 11.66 17.14
N ILE A 62 -19.28 11.74 17.12
CA ILE A 62 -18.53 12.87 17.67
C ILE A 62 -18.46 13.96 16.59
N ALA A 63 -18.80 15.21 16.93
CA ALA A 63 -18.67 16.37 16.05
C ALA A 63 -17.24 16.92 16.07
N THR A 64 -16.92 17.88 15.19
CA THR A 64 -15.55 18.43 15.06
C THR A 64 -15.03 19.15 16.31
N ASP A 65 -15.91 19.48 17.25
CA ASP A 65 -15.59 20.08 18.55
C ASP A 65 -15.49 19.05 19.69
N GLY A 66 -15.57 17.75 19.37
CA GLY A 66 -15.49 16.66 20.34
C GLY A 66 -16.82 16.31 21.03
N THR A 67 -17.91 17.03 20.75
CA THR A 67 -19.21 16.79 21.40
C THR A 67 -20.01 15.66 20.74
N LEU A 68 -20.87 14.99 21.51
CA LEU A 68 -21.73 13.91 21.00
C LEU A 68 -22.98 14.43 20.32
N HIS A 69 -23.25 13.93 19.12
CA HIS A 69 -24.40 14.27 18.29
C HIS A 69 -25.17 13.02 17.84
N PRO A 70 -26.49 13.13 17.64
CA PRO A 70 -27.31 12.10 16.98
C PRO A 70 -26.80 11.75 15.57
N LEU A 71 -26.90 10.48 15.17
CA LEU A 71 -26.62 10.01 13.80
C LEU A 71 -27.72 9.05 13.32
N LEU A 72 -27.53 7.73 13.48
CA LEU A 72 -28.55 6.72 13.18
C LEU A 72 -29.60 6.63 14.29
N ALA A 73 -29.23 6.93 15.54
CA ALA A 73 -30.16 7.27 16.60
C ALA A 73 -30.47 8.77 16.56
N THR A 74 -31.74 9.14 16.67
CA THR A 74 -32.18 10.54 16.76
C THR A 74 -32.09 11.10 18.17
N GLY A 75 -31.98 10.23 19.18
CA GLY A 75 -31.76 10.57 20.57
C GLY A 75 -31.78 9.34 21.48
N TRP A 76 -31.43 9.52 22.75
CA TRP A 76 -31.45 8.47 23.77
C TRP A 76 -31.81 9.01 25.15
N SER A 77 -32.29 8.14 26.03
CA SER A 77 -32.47 8.40 27.46
C SER A 77 -31.65 7.44 28.29
N VAL A 78 -31.15 7.89 29.44
CA VAL A 78 -30.35 7.12 30.39
C VAL A 78 -31.00 7.16 31.77
N SER A 79 -31.01 6.03 32.48
CA SER A 79 -31.45 5.96 33.88
C SER A 79 -30.46 6.67 34.83
N PRO A 80 -30.89 7.13 36.02
CA PRO A 80 -30.01 7.82 36.97
C PRO A 80 -28.78 7.01 37.42
N ASP A 81 -28.87 5.68 37.40
CA ASP A 81 -27.79 4.75 37.73
C ASP A 81 -26.87 4.42 36.55
N ALA A 82 -27.08 5.01 35.38
CA ALA A 82 -26.32 4.77 34.15
C ALA A 82 -26.25 3.30 33.72
N GLN A 83 -27.27 2.49 34.04
CA GLN A 83 -27.35 1.08 33.64
C GLN A 83 -28.35 0.80 32.51
N HIS A 84 -29.34 1.68 32.30
CA HIS A 84 -30.41 1.45 31.34
C HIS A 84 -30.45 2.58 30.30
N TYR A 85 -30.21 2.22 29.05
CA TYR A 85 -30.24 3.14 27.91
C TYR A 85 -31.33 2.76 26.93
N VAL A 86 -32.08 3.75 26.43
CA VAL A 86 -33.08 3.55 25.38
C VAL A 86 -32.78 4.49 24.23
N PHE A 87 -32.52 3.94 23.05
CA PHE A 87 -32.22 4.70 21.83
C PHE A 87 -33.45 4.71 20.90
N THR A 88 -33.74 5.88 20.34
CA THR A 88 -34.73 6.04 19.27
C THR A 88 -33.99 6.14 17.94
N LEU A 89 -34.33 5.26 17.00
CA LEU A 89 -33.65 5.09 15.72
C LEU A 89 -34.34 5.87 14.61
N ARG A 90 -33.57 6.27 13.61
CA ARG A 90 -34.07 6.96 12.43
C ARG A 90 -34.85 6.00 11.53
N HIS A 91 -36.03 6.43 11.08
CA HIS A 91 -36.83 5.65 10.14
C HIS A 91 -36.31 5.73 8.70
N GLY A 92 -36.57 4.69 7.91
CA GLY A 92 -36.33 4.68 6.46
C GLY A 92 -34.88 4.48 6.05
N VAL A 93 -33.96 4.28 6.99
CA VAL A 93 -32.54 4.00 6.70
C VAL A 93 -32.38 2.60 6.12
N ARG A 94 -31.52 2.49 5.09
CA ARG A 94 -31.15 1.23 4.45
C ARG A 94 -29.64 1.06 4.43
N PHE A 95 -29.21 -0.19 4.52
CA PHE A 95 -27.85 -0.57 4.20
C PHE A 95 -27.62 -0.54 2.67
N HIS A 96 -26.37 -0.53 2.23
CA HIS A 96 -26.01 -0.48 0.80
C HIS A 96 -26.50 -1.68 -0.02
N ASP A 97 -26.80 -2.81 0.64
CA ASP A 97 -27.41 -4.00 0.03
C ASP A 97 -28.93 -3.93 -0.08
N GLY A 98 -29.55 -2.84 0.40
CA GLY A 98 -31.00 -2.61 0.39
C GLY A 98 -31.74 -3.12 1.63
N SER A 99 -31.08 -3.88 2.50
CA SER A 99 -31.66 -4.33 3.78
C SER A 99 -31.96 -3.14 4.69
N ARG A 100 -32.90 -3.32 5.62
CA ARG A 100 -33.36 -2.24 6.51
C ARG A 100 -32.41 -2.09 7.69
N PHE A 101 -32.10 -0.86 8.06
CA PHE A 101 -31.54 -0.57 9.37
C PHE A 101 -32.67 -0.39 10.39
N ASP A 102 -32.63 -1.21 11.45
CA ASP A 102 -33.61 -1.21 12.53
C ASP A 102 -32.97 -1.70 13.84
N ALA A 103 -33.77 -1.77 14.92
CA ALA A 103 -33.32 -2.19 16.24
C ALA A 103 -32.75 -3.63 16.27
N ALA A 104 -33.15 -4.52 15.34
CA ALA A 104 -32.58 -5.85 15.25
C ALA A 104 -31.16 -5.82 14.68
N ALA A 105 -30.89 -4.94 13.69
CA ALA A 105 -29.53 -4.72 13.19
C ALA A 105 -28.60 -4.15 14.28
N VAL A 106 -29.11 -3.25 15.14
CA VAL A 106 -28.36 -2.73 16.29
C VAL A 106 -28.01 -3.86 17.27
N ALA A 107 -29.01 -4.66 17.65
CA ALA A 107 -28.81 -5.78 18.57
C ALA A 107 -27.80 -6.80 18.02
N PHE A 108 -27.88 -7.12 16.73
CA PHE A 108 -26.92 -7.98 16.06
C PHE A 108 -25.49 -7.40 16.11
N SER A 109 -25.32 -6.12 15.76
CA SER A 109 -24.00 -5.48 15.66
C SER A 109 -23.26 -5.50 16.99
N LEU A 110 -23.94 -5.12 18.08
CA LEU A 110 -23.35 -5.10 19.42
C LEU A 110 -23.13 -6.52 19.98
N ALA A 111 -24.04 -7.46 19.73
CA ALA A 111 -23.85 -8.86 20.11
C ALA A 111 -22.63 -9.48 19.41
N ARG A 112 -22.43 -9.16 18.12
CA ARG A 112 -21.25 -9.56 17.35
C ARG A 112 -19.97 -8.96 17.94
N ALA A 113 -19.98 -7.70 18.33
CA ALA A 113 -18.84 -7.04 18.95
C ALA A 113 -18.47 -7.67 20.32
N ALA A 114 -19.47 -8.10 21.09
CA ALA A 114 -19.32 -8.76 22.39
C ALA A 114 -18.99 -10.26 22.30
N ALA A 115 -19.03 -10.88 21.11
CA ALA A 115 -18.92 -12.33 20.97
C ALA A 115 -17.58 -12.89 21.51
N PRO A 116 -17.56 -14.13 22.04
CA PRO A 116 -16.32 -14.79 22.42
C PRO A 116 -15.34 -14.86 21.23
N GLY A 117 -14.09 -14.45 21.44
CA GLY A 117 -13.07 -14.41 20.38
C GLY A 117 -13.20 -13.24 19.40
N SER A 118 -14.10 -12.28 19.65
CA SER A 118 -14.20 -11.03 18.88
C SER A 118 -12.87 -10.28 18.84
N LEU A 119 -12.47 -9.82 17.65
CA LEU A 119 -11.28 -8.99 17.42
C LEU A 119 -11.57 -7.49 17.59
N ASN A 120 -12.75 -7.14 18.11
CA ASN A 120 -13.11 -5.76 18.40
C ASN A 120 -12.24 -5.18 19.51
N ILE A 121 -11.75 -3.95 19.33
CA ILE A 121 -10.82 -3.29 20.28
C ILE A 121 -11.45 -2.99 21.65
N HIS A 122 -12.78 -2.93 21.72
CA HIS A 122 -13.57 -2.77 22.95
C HIS A 122 -14.41 -4.02 23.26
N ALA A 123 -14.01 -5.21 22.78
CA ALA A 123 -14.76 -6.45 23.00
C ALA A 123 -15.09 -6.74 24.48
N GLU A 124 -14.18 -6.42 25.41
CA GLU A 124 -14.41 -6.58 26.84
C GLU A 124 -15.51 -5.65 27.35
N THR A 125 -15.48 -4.39 26.92
CA THR A 125 -16.51 -3.40 27.23
C THR A 125 -17.87 -3.82 26.67
N TRP A 126 -17.92 -4.34 25.45
CA TRP A 126 -19.17 -4.83 24.85
C TRP A 126 -19.75 -6.05 25.58
N ARG A 127 -18.92 -6.89 26.23
CA ARG A 127 -19.40 -8.01 27.07
C ARG A 127 -20.07 -7.57 28.36
N GLU A 128 -19.93 -6.31 28.75
CA GLU A 128 -20.62 -5.76 29.91
C GLU A 128 -22.10 -5.47 29.63
N ILE A 129 -22.53 -5.53 28.38
CA ILE A 129 -23.95 -5.44 28.02
C ILE A 129 -24.66 -6.71 28.51
N ALA A 130 -25.50 -6.57 29.52
CA ALA A 130 -26.28 -7.67 30.09
C ALA A 130 -27.43 -8.09 29.19
N ALA A 131 -28.09 -7.13 28.54
CA ALA A 131 -29.16 -7.41 27.59
C ALA A 131 -29.31 -6.31 26.53
N ILE A 132 -29.69 -6.72 25.32
CA ILE A 132 -30.16 -5.81 24.27
C ILE A 132 -31.58 -6.22 23.91
N ARG A 133 -32.55 -5.32 24.11
CA ARG A 133 -33.97 -5.58 23.91
C ARG A 133 -34.50 -4.74 22.75
N VAL A 134 -35.01 -5.42 21.73
CA VAL A 134 -35.75 -4.79 20.64
C VAL A 134 -37.16 -4.45 21.15
N LEU A 135 -37.39 -3.19 21.47
CA LEU A 135 -38.69 -2.72 21.98
C LEU A 135 -39.69 -2.47 20.84
N ALA A 136 -39.17 -1.97 19.72
CA ALA A 136 -39.88 -1.75 18.46
C ALA A 136 -38.84 -1.70 17.32
N PRO A 137 -39.22 -1.75 16.04
CA PRO A 137 -38.26 -1.63 14.92
C PRO A 137 -37.37 -0.37 15.00
N ASP A 138 -37.87 0.71 15.58
CA ASP A 138 -37.18 1.98 15.75
C ASP A 138 -36.72 2.23 17.20
N ARG A 139 -36.88 1.28 18.12
CA ARG A 139 -36.50 1.45 19.54
C ARG A 139 -35.76 0.24 20.09
N VAL A 140 -34.58 0.50 20.62
CA VAL A 140 -33.70 -0.50 21.23
C VAL A 140 -33.32 -0.06 22.64
N ALA A 141 -33.40 -0.99 23.59
CA ALA A 141 -32.89 -0.80 24.94
C ALA A 141 -31.59 -1.59 25.14
N ILE A 142 -30.62 -0.99 25.81
CA ILE A 142 -29.34 -1.59 26.18
C ILE A 142 -29.24 -1.52 27.70
N ASP A 143 -29.16 -2.68 28.34
CA ASP A 143 -29.02 -2.84 29.78
C ASP A 143 -27.59 -3.31 30.09
N LEU A 144 -26.90 -2.59 30.97
CA LEU A 144 -25.52 -2.88 31.36
C LEU A 144 -25.46 -3.68 32.66
N SER A 145 -24.53 -4.63 32.72
CA SER A 145 -24.25 -5.43 33.92
C SER A 145 -23.71 -4.62 35.09
N ARG A 146 -23.12 -3.45 34.80
CA ARG A 146 -22.66 -2.45 35.77
C ARG A 146 -22.89 -1.02 35.24
N PRO A 147 -23.00 -0.01 36.12
CA PRO A 147 -23.08 1.39 35.71
C PRO A 147 -21.93 1.80 34.79
N ASP A 148 -22.24 2.39 33.64
CA ASP A 148 -21.26 3.06 32.78
C ASP A 148 -21.89 4.24 32.06
N ALA A 149 -21.55 5.46 32.52
CA ALA A 149 -21.98 6.71 31.91
C ALA A 149 -21.33 7.00 30.54
N ASN A 150 -20.27 6.27 30.15
CA ASN A 150 -19.50 6.51 28.93
C ASN A 150 -20.03 5.77 27.69
N LEU A 151 -21.07 4.94 27.84
CA LEU A 151 -21.61 4.13 26.74
C LEU A 151 -21.93 4.94 25.47
N PRO A 152 -22.57 6.14 25.53
CA PRO A 152 -22.81 6.93 24.32
C PRO A 152 -21.53 7.35 23.59
N THR A 153 -20.45 7.63 24.31
CA THR A 153 -19.15 7.96 23.71
C THR A 153 -18.58 6.76 22.96
N LEU A 154 -18.61 5.58 23.58
CA LEU A 154 -18.14 4.34 22.96
C LEU A 154 -18.95 3.99 21.70
N LEU A 155 -20.27 4.20 21.73
CA LEU A 155 -21.14 3.99 20.57
C LEU A 155 -20.92 4.99 19.42
N ALA A 156 -20.10 6.02 19.62
CA ALA A 156 -19.70 6.97 18.59
C ALA A 156 -18.39 6.58 17.88
N LEU A 157 -17.67 5.58 18.40
CA LEU A 157 -16.40 5.10 17.86
C LEU A 157 -16.61 4.11 16.70
N SER A 158 -15.57 3.93 15.88
CA SER A 158 -15.67 3.17 14.64
C SER A 158 -15.93 1.68 14.82
N ASP A 159 -15.46 1.13 15.94
CA ASP A 159 -15.63 -0.26 16.30
C ASP A 159 -17.04 -0.59 16.81
N ALA A 160 -17.88 0.43 17.03
CA ALA A 160 -19.31 0.32 17.27
C ALA A 160 -20.16 0.53 16.00
N ALA A 161 -19.58 0.42 14.81
CA ALA A 161 -20.30 0.57 13.54
C ALA A 161 -21.50 -0.39 13.42
N MET A 162 -22.59 0.12 12.86
CA MET A 162 -23.79 -0.68 12.58
C MET A 162 -23.59 -1.50 11.30
N VAL A 163 -23.85 -2.80 11.38
CA VAL A 163 -23.60 -3.76 10.29
C VAL A 163 -24.84 -4.61 9.99
N PRO A 164 -25.07 -4.98 8.71
CA PRO A 164 -26.18 -5.86 8.36
C PRO A 164 -25.84 -7.32 8.69
N PRO A 165 -26.77 -8.10 9.29
CA PRO A 165 -26.53 -9.49 9.65
C PRO A 165 -26.07 -10.37 8.47
N ASP A 166 -26.73 -10.24 7.33
CA ASP A 166 -26.53 -11.13 6.18
C ASP A 166 -25.18 -10.93 5.47
N ALA A 167 -24.55 -9.75 5.63
CA ALA A 167 -23.25 -9.46 5.03
C ALA A 167 -22.07 -9.56 6.02
N ALA A 168 -22.32 -9.91 7.29
CA ALA A 168 -21.32 -9.83 8.36
C ALA A 168 -20.01 -10.60 8.08
N GLU A 169 -20.10 -11.72 7.37
CA GLU A 169 -18.95 -12.56 7.01
C GLU A 169 -18.09 -11.96 5.89
N THR A 170 -18.65 -11.08 5.06
CA THR A 170 -17.96 -10.53 3.87
C THR A 170 -17.41 -9.12 4.09
N LEU A 171 -17.79 -8.44 5.17
CA LEU A 171 -17.43 -7.03 5.45
C LEU A 171 -15.92 -6.74 5.41
N ARG A 172 -15.08 -7.74 5.70
CA ARG A 172 -13.62 -7.60 5.63
C ARG A 172 -13.12 -7.24 4.22
N THR A 173 -13.82 -7.66 3.17
CA THR A 173 -13.44 -7.42 1.77
C THR A 173 -14.50 -6.70 0.95
N HIS A 174 -15.79 -6.87 1.30
CA HIS A 174 -16.94 -6.27 0.63
C HIS A 174 -17.80 -5.56 1.69
N PRO A 175 -17.39 -4.38 2.16
CA PRO A 175 -18.06 -3.69 3.25
C PRO A 175 -19.44 -3.19 2.81
N VAL A 176 -20.42 -3.36 3.69
CA VAL A 176 -21.80 -2.89 3.55
C VAL A 176 -22.16 -2.10 4.80
N GLY A 177 -22.52 -0.85 4.64
CA GLY A 177 -22.95 0.03 5.73
C GLY A 177 -24.15 0.89 5.32
N THR A 178 -24.42 1.95 6.06
CA THR A 178 -25.52 2.91 5.78
C THR A 178 -25.02 4.24 5.24
N GLY A 179 -23.70 4.42 5.16
CA GLY A 179 -23.04 5.69 4.90
C GLY A 179 -23.24 6.27 3.50
N PRO A 180 -22.73 7.50 3.29
CA PRO A 180 -22.92 8.26 2.05
C PRO A 180 -22.14 7.75 0.84
N PHE A 181 -21.18 6.85 1.05
CA PHE A 181 -20.47 6.15 0.00
C PHE A 181 -20.60 4.63 0.19
N ARG A 182 -20.62 3.90 -0.92
CA ARG A 182 -20.63 2.44 -0.95
C ARG A 182 -19.35 1.91 -1.58
N PHE A 183 -19.01 0.67 -1.26
CA PHE A 183 -17.88 -0.03 -1.87
C PHE A 183 -17.99 -0.06 -3.40
N GLY A 184 -16.93 0.32 -4.10
CA GLY A 184 -16.80 0.19 -5.55
C GLY A 184 -15.87 -0.95 -5.93
N ALA A 185 -14.56 -0.76 -5.70
CA ALA A 185 -13.54 -1.75 -6.01
C ALA A 185 -12.31 -1.59 -5.11
N TRP A 186 -11.58 -2.68 -4.85
CA TRP A 186 -10.32 -2.65 -4.12
C TRP A 186 -9.23 -3.44 -4.85
N GLN A 187 -8.27 -2.70 -5.40
CA GLN A 187 -7.05 -3.24 -6.00
C GLN A 187 -5.99 -3.31 -4.89
N ARG A 188 -5.79 -4.51 -4.35
CA ARG A 188 -4.90 -4.75 -3.21
C ARG A 188 -3.48 -4.27 -3.51
N GLY A 189 -2.89 -3.52 -2.59
CA GLY A 189 -1.57 -2.90 -2.73
C GLY A 189 -1.51 -1.67 -3.65
N ASP A 190 -2.65 -1.14 -4.13
CA ASP A 190 -2.71 0.05 -4.98
C ASP A 190 -3.79 1.05 -4.54
N ALA A 191 -5.08 0.67 -4.64
CA ALA A 191 -6.18 1.62 -4.48
C ALA A 191 -7.50 1.02 -3.98
N LEU A 192 -8.26 1.80 -3.20
CA LEU A 192 -9.65 1.54 -2.85
C LEU A 192 -10.54 2.62 -3.47
N THR A 193 -11.57 2.22 -4.21
CA THR A 193 -12.56 3.13 -4.81
C THR A 193 -13.91 2.97 -4.17
N LEU A 194 -14.49 4.09 -3.74
CA LEU A 194 -15.85 4.19 -3.23
C LEU A 194 -16.72 5.02 -4.18
N GLU A 195 -17.98 4.64 -4.31
CA GLU A 195 -18.98 5.34 -5.11
C GLU A 195 -20.00 6.02 -4.22
N ARG A 196 -20.54 7.16 -4.64
CA ARG A 196 -21.63 7.82 -3.93
C ARG A 196 -22.83 6.87 -3.78
N ASN A 197 -23.36 6.79 -2.57
CA ASN A 197 -24.63 6.13 -2.30
C ASN A 197 -25.79 7.05 -2.73
N ALA A 198 -26.46 6.69 -3.83
CA ALA A 198 -27.59 7.45 -4.35
C ALA A 198 -28.83 7.39 -3.43
N ASP A 199 -28.94 6.33 -2.64
CA ASP A 199 -30.05 6.06 -1.72
C ASP A 199 -29.70 6.42 -0.27
N TYR A 200 -28.68 7.26 -0.07
CA TYR A 200 -28.28 7.69 1.28
C TYR A 200 -29.44 8.41 1.97
N TRP A 201 -29.70 8.03 3.22
CA TRP A 201 -30.85 8.52 3.99
C TRP A 201 -30.77 10.01 4.33
N GLY A 202 -29.56 10.56 4.38
CA GLY A 202 -29.28 11.97 4.65
C GLY A 202 -29.15 12.80 3.38
N THR A 203 -28.42 13.91 3.46
CA THR A 203 -28.08 14.68 2.25
C THR A 203 -27.07 13.88 1.41
N PRO A 204 -27.28 13.68 0.10
CA PRO A 204 -26.30 12.96 -0.72
C PRO A 204 -24.94 13.67 -0.77
N ALA A 205 -23.85 12.90 -0.80
CA ALA A 205 -22.51 13.46 -0.95
C ALA A 205 -22.35 14.22 -2.28
N HIS A 206 -21.54 15.28 -2.28
CA HIS A 206 -21.34 16.09 -3.49
C HIS A 206 -20.50 15.35 -4.56
N LEU A 207 -19.51 14.57 -4.13
CA LEU A 207 -18.60 13.83 -5.01
C LEU A 207 -19.26 12.54 -5.50
N ALA A 208 -19.02 12.17 -6.77
CA ALA A 208 -19.54 10.92 -7.32
C ALA A 208 -18.68 9.70 -6.91
N ARG A 209 -17.39 9.92 -6.67
CA ARG A 209 -16.39 8.87 -6.39
C ARG A 209 -15.28 9.40 -5.50
N ILE A 210 -14.78 8.54 -4.62
CA ILE A 210 -13.54 8.73 -3.87
C ILE A 210 -12.60 7.59 -4.22
N THR A 211 -11.33 7.88 -4.49
CA THR A 211 -10.28 6.88 -4.70
C THR A 211 -9.16 7.12 -3.70
N PHE A 212 -9.02 6.21 -2.74
CA PHE A 212 -7.88 6.15 -1.84
C PHE A 212 -6.72 5.43 -2.54
N ARG A 213 -5.54 6.06 -2.57
CA ARG A 213 -4.30 5.53 -3.15
C ARG A 213 -3.30 5.28 -2.03
N PHE A 214 -2.79 4.06 -1.96
CA PHE A 214 -1.85 3.63 -0.92
C PHE A 214 -0.42 4.01 -1.32
N ILE A 215 0.10 5.11 -0.74
CA ILE A 215 1.41 5.68 -1.06
C ILE A 215 2.22 5.83 0.23
N ALA A 216 2.93 4.77 0.61
CA ALA A 216 3.73 4.73 1.84
C ALA A 216 5.04 5.53 1.75
N ASP A 217 5.63 5.63 0.55
CA ASP A 217 6.93 6.26 0.33
C ASP A 217 6.83 7.80 0.34
N PRO A 218 7.60 8.50 1.21
CA PRO A 218 7.56 9.96 1.33
C PRO A 218 7.86 10.71 0.03
N ASN A 219 8.80 10.23 -0.79
CA ASN A 219 9.17 10.89 -2.05
C ASN A 219 8.08 10.71 -3.11
N ALA A 220 7.49 9.52 -3.19
CA ALA A 220 6.36 9.24 -4.05
C ALA A 220 5.13 10.09 -3.66
N ALA A 221 4.85 10.24 -2.37
CA ALA A 221 3.76 11.08 -1.87
C ALA A 221 3.97 12.56 -2.26
N TYR A 222 5.18 13.09 -2.07
CA TYR A 222 5.54 14.44 -2.49
C TYR A 222 5.35 14.64 -3.99
N GLY A 223 5.85 13.70 -4.81
CA GLY A 223 5.70 13.76 -6.27
C GLY A 223 4.25 13.73 -6.71
N ALA A 224 3.43 12.86 -6.10
CA ALA A 224 2.02 12.68 -6.45
C ALA A 224 1.17 13.92 -6.13
N ILE A 225 1.43 14.60 -5.01
CA ILE A 225 0.77 15.88 -4.68
C ILE A 225 1.21 16.98 -5.64
N ARG A 226 2.52 17.13 -5.90
CA ARG A 226 3.06 18.16 -6.79
C ARG A 226 2.54 18.04 -8.22
N SER A 227 2.40 16.82 -8.75
CA SER A 227 1.86 16.60 -10.10
C SER A 227 0.33 16.68 -10.16
N GLY A 228 -0.36 16.83 -9.03
CA GLY A 228 -1.83 16.78 -8.96
C GLY A 228 -2.39 15.39 -9.27
N ALA A 229 -1.61 14.32 -9.05
CA ALA A 229 -2.09 12.94 -9.12
C ALA A 229 -2.95 12.58 -7.89
N ILE A 230 -2.69 13.25 -6.77
CA ILE A 230 -3.47 13.21 -5.52
C ILE A 230 -4.00 14.62 -5.25
N ASP A 231 -5.28 14.70 -4.86
CA ASP A 231 -5.95 15.95 -4.53
C ASP A 231 -5.81 16.31 -3.05
N ILE A 232 -5.73 15.31 -2.18
CA ILE A 232 -5.53 15.48 -0.73
C ILE A 232 -4.68 14.34 -0.17
N TYR A 233 -3.75 14.68 0.72
CA TYR A 233 -3.07 13.76 1.61
C TYR A 233 -3.34 14.21 3.05
N PRO A 234 -4.26 13.54 3.79
CA PRO A 234 -4.69 13.96 5.12
C PRO A 234 -3.58 13.94 6.18
N SER A 235 -2.71 12.92 6.12
CA SER A 235 -1.57 12.72 7.03
C SER A 235 -0.28 12.55 6.23
N PHE A 236 0.26 13.67 5.73
CA PHE A 236 1.38 13.65 4.79
C PHE A 236 2.69 13.13 5.42
N PRO A 237 3.35 12.13 4.83
CA PRO A 237 4.44 11.38 5.49
C PRO A 237 5.83 12.03 5.42
N ALA A 238 5.95 13.21 4.81
CA ALA A 238 7.22 13.90 4.56
C ALA A 238 7.24 15.33 5.16
N PRO A 239 7.22 15.47 6.50
CA PRO A 239 7.17 16.77 7.17
C PRO A 239 8.27 17.73 6.71
N GLU A 240 9.47 17.23 6.43
CA GLU A 240 10.63 18.00 5.95
C GLU A 240 10.38 18.72 4.60
N THR A 241 9.40 18.28 3.81
CA THR A 241 9.08 18.87 2.50
C THR A 241 7.83 19.76 2.53
N LEU A 242 7.13 19.88 3.67
CA LEU A 242 5.88 20.66 3.76
C LEU A 242 6.07 22.12 3.38
N ASN A 243 7.18 22.75 3.78
CA ASN A 243 7.49 24.12 3.40
C ASN A 243 7.61 24.32 1.88
N LEU A 244 8.09 23.29 1.16
CA LEU A 244 8.16 23.32 -0.31
C LEU A 244 6.77 23.20 -0.94
N LEU A 245 5.87 22.43 -0.34
CA LEU A 245 4.48 22.29 -0.77
C LEU A 245 3.65 23.54 -0.45
N ALA A 246 3.93 24.21 0.66
CA ALA A 246 3.30 25.48 1.05
C ALA A 246 3.53 26.59 0.02
N ALA A 247 4.66 26.55 -0.69
CA ALA A 247 4.99 27.52 -1.73
C ALA A 247 4.20 27.31 -3.04
N ASP A 248 3.49 26.18 -3.21
CA ASP A 248 2.66 25.94 -4.40
C ASP A 248 1.29 26.64 -4.25
N PRO A 249 0.96 27.62 -5.11
CA PRO A 249 -0.29 28.38 -4.99
C PRO A 249 -1.55 27.55 -5.25
N ARG A 250 -1.42 26.34 -5.80
CA ARG A 250 -2.54 25.40 -6.01
C ARG A 250 -2.89 24.61 -4.75
N LEU A 251 -1.98 24.56 -3.78
CA LEU A 251 -2.12 23.77 -2.57
C LEU A 251 -2.44 24.67 -1.39
N LYS A 252 -3.02 24.07 -0.35
CA LYS A 252 -3.09 24.64 0.98
C LYS A 252 -2.66 23.59 1.99
N LEU A 253 -1.85 24.02 2.95
CA LEU A 253 -1.52 23.21 4.11
C LEU A 253 -2.64 23.33 5.14
N VAL A 254 -2.95 22.20 5.74
CA VAL A 254 -3.94 22.05 6.79
C VAL A 254 -3.24 21.31 7.91
N ILE A 255 -2.70 22.07 8.85
CA ILE A 255 -1.99 21.52 9.99
C ILE A 255 -2.91 21.65 11.19
N GLY A 256 -3.29 20.51 11.76
CA GLY A 256 -4.23 20.45 12.86
C GLY A 256 -3.78 19.44 13.92
N PRO A 257 -4.40 19.50 15.11
CA PRO A 257 -4.23 18.46 16.09
C PRO A 257 -4.88 17.14 15.62
N SER A 258 -4.29 16.00 16.01
CA SER A 258 -4.92 14.68 15.95
C SER A 258 -5.10 14.10 17.36
N GLU A 259 -5.91 13.06 17.50
CA GLU A 259 -6.00 12.23 18.71
C GLU A 259 -4.80 11.28 18.86
N GLY A 260 -3.72 11.50 18.11
CA GLY A 260 -2.54 10.64 18.18
C GLY A 260 -1.63 10.97 19.36
N GLU A 261 -1.59 10.17 20.41
CA GLU A 261 -0.59 10.28 21.48
C GLU A 261 0.63 9.42 21.18
N VAL A 262 1.72 10.05 20.73
CA VAL A 262 2.98 9.34 20.54
C VAL A 262 3.63 9.11 21.90
N ILE A 263 3.80 7.83 22.22
CA ILE A 263 4.42 7.38 23.46
C ILE A 263 5.63 6.50 23.17
N LEU A 264 6.58 6.50 24.10
CA LEU A 264 7.50 5.39 24.30
C LEU A 264 6.83 4.44 25.30
N ALA A 265 6.24 3.37 24.77
CA ALA A 265 5.63 2.35 25.60
C ALA A 265 6.70 1.48 26.28
N ILE A 266 6.51 1.21 27.57
CA ILE A 266 7.48 0.52 28.43
C ILE A 266 6.83 -0.75 28.97
N ASN A 267 7.43 -1.91 28.74
CA ASN A 267 6.90 -3.17 29.26
C ASN A 267 7.21 -3.32 30.76
N GLN A 268 6.19 -3.26 31.61
CA GLN A 268 6.35 -3.24 33.06
C GLN A 268 6.27 -4.62 33.72
N ARG A 269 6.02 -5.68 32.94
CA ARG A 269 5.71 -7.01 33.48
C ARG A 269 6.88 -7.67 34.19
N GLN A 270 8.11 -7.38 33.80
CA GLN A 270 9.30 -8.05 34.33
C GLN A 270 10.57 -7.22 34.20
N GLY A 271 11.61 -7.62 34.94
CA GLY A 271 12.95 -7.04 34.84
C GLY A 271 13.05 -5.60 35.34
N PRO A 272 14.04 -4.82 34.86
CA PRO A 272 14.32 -3.47 35.38
C PRO A 272 13.15 -2.49 35.19
N LEU A 273 12.32 -2.70 34.17
CA LEU A 273 11.23 -1.82 33.79
C LEU A 273 9.99 -1.91 34.72
N ALA A 274 9.91 -2.97 35.52
CA ALA A 274 8.92 -3.07 36.60
C ALA A 274 9.15 -2.02 37.70
N ASN A 275 10.39 -1.55 37.88
CA ASN A 275 10.75 -0.53 38.86
C ASN A 275 10.41 0.88 38.36
N VAL A 276 9.53 1.59 39.08
CA VAL A 276 9.11 2.96 38.74
C VAL A 276 10.28 3.95 38.65
N LEU A 277 11.36 3.77 39.42
CA LEU A 277 12.54 4.64 39.35
C LEU A 277 13.25 4.52 38.00
N VAL A 278 13.31 3.32 37.42
CA VAL A 278 13.89 3.11 36.07
C VAL A 278 13.01 3.78 35.01
N ARG A 279 11.69 3.67 35.12
CA ARG A 279 10.76 4.31 34.17
C ARG A 279 10.82 5.84 34.25
N ARG A 280 10.88 6.40 35.46
CA ARG A 280 11.10 7.84 35.66
C ARG A 280 12.46 8.28 35.11
N ALA A 281 13.51 7.47 35.28
CA ALA A 281 14.81 7.75 34.67
C ALA A 281 14.74 7.82 33.14
N ILE A 282 14.05 6.86 32.50
CA ILE A 282 13.77 6.88 31.05
C ILE A 282 13.01 8.16 30.67
N CYS A 283 11.98 8.52 31.43
CA CYS A 283 11.17 9.71 31.19
C CYS A 283 11.99 11.01 31.23
N HIS A 284 12.86 11.17 32.25
CA HIS A 284 13.73 12.35 32.38
C HIS A 284 14.91 12.36 31.41
N ALA A 285 15.31 11.21 30.86
CA ALA A 285 16.36 11.15 29.85
C ALA A 285 15.92 11.75 28.50
N ILE A 286 14.62 11.88 28.27
CA ILE A 286 14.06 12.24 26.96
C ILE A 286 13.91 13.76 26.82
N ASP A 287 14.50 14.33 25.78
CA ASP A 287 14.25 15.70 25.31
C ASP A 287 13.21 15.68 24.19
N ARG A 288 11.95 15.92 24.56
CA ARG A 288 10.80 15.91 23.64
C ARG A 288 10.94 16.93 22.50
N ARG A 289 11.55 18.09 22.76
CA ARG A 289 11.68 19.14 21.75
C ARG A 289 12.67 18.72 20.67
N ALA A 290 13.82 18.16 21.08
CA ALA A 290 14.79 17.59 20.15
C ALA A 290 14.18 16.44 19.33
N LEU A 291 13.29 15.62 19.90
CA LEU A 291 12.56 14.59 19.16
C LEU A 291 11.64 15.19 18.09
N ILE A 292 10.82 16.19 18.44
CA ILE A 292 9.89 16.85 17.51
C ILE A 292 10.65 17.55 16.38
N ASP A 293 11.71 18.30 16.71
CA ASP A 293 12.54 19.00 15.72
C ASP A 293 13.23 18.02 14.76
N GLY A 294 13.80 16.93 15.29
CA GLY A 294 14.55 15.95 14.50
C GLY A 294 13.70 14.96 13.70
N ALA A 295 12.63 14.42 14.30
CA ALA A 295 11.82 13.37 13.66
C ALA A 295 10.66 13.94 12.83
N MET A 296 10.10 15.08 13.27
CA MET A 296 8.88 15.66 12.72
C MET A 296 9.08 17.06 12.13
N ALA A 297 10.34 17.50 11.93
CA ALA A 297 10.68 18.82 11.39
C ALA A 297 10.04 20.00 12.15
N GLY A 298 9.87 19.85 13.47
CA GLY A 298 9.27 20.87 14.34
C GLY A 298 7.75 20.79 14.45
N TYR A 299 7.09 19.86 13.76
CA TYR A 299 5.65 19.66 13.86
C TYR A 299 5.29 18.66 14.96
N GLY A 300 4.47 19.10 15.91
CA GLY A 300 3.99 18.27 17.02
C GLY A 300 3.97 19.06 18.32
N THR A 301 3.14 18.63 19.26
CA THR A 301 2.97 19.33 20.55
C THR A 301 3.43 18.41 21.69
N PRO A 302 4.37 18.81 22.56
CA PRO A 302 4.75 17.99 23.71
C PRO A 302 3.53 17.66 24.60
N ILE A 303 3.46 16.42 25.09
CA ILE A 303 2.42 15.97 26.03
C ILE A 303 3.03 15.37 27.30
N GLY A 304 2.33 15.54 28.43
CA GLY A 304 2.72 15.03 29.74
C GLY A 304 1.89 13.85 30.25
N SER A 305 0.82 13.49 29.53
CA SER A 305 -0.12 12.42 29.86
C SER A 305 -0.68 11.83 28.56
N HIS A 306 -1.49 10.77 28.66
CA HIS A 306 -2.21 10.17 27.53
C HIS A 306 -3.47 10.95 27.15
N PHE A 307 -3.34 12.27 27.02
CA PHE A 307 -4.43 13.14 26.60
C PHE A 307 -3.89 14.10 25.55
N PRO A 308 -4.63 14.32 24.46
CA PRO A 308 -4.19 15.23 23.44
C PRO A 308 -4.54 16.68 23.85
N PRO A 309 -3.71 17.68 23.54
CA PRO A 309 -3.88 19.05 24.04
C PRO A 309 -5.19 19.75 23.64
N GLN A 310 -5.86 19.28 22.59
CA GLN A 310 -7.16 19.80 22.16
C GLN A 310 -8.34 19.30 23.01
N SER A 311 -8.14 18.27 23.84
CA SER A 311 -9.19 17.77 24.72
C SER A 311 -9.58 18.84 25.74
N PRO A 312 -10.88 19.07 26.00
CA PRO A 312 -11.32 20.01 27.04
C PRO A 312 -10.88 19.57 28.45
N ASP A 313 -10.52 18.30 28.62
CA ASP A 313 -10.07 17.72 29.88
C ASP A 313 -8.53 17.70 30.02
N TYR A 314 -7.78 18.24 29.06
CA TYR A 314 -6.31 18.20 29.06
C TYR A 314 -5.71 18.95 30.26
N VAL A 315 -4.75 18.32 30.94
CA VAL A 315 -3.91 18.93 31.97
C VAL A 315 -2.46 18.94 31.49
N ASP A 316 -1.83 20.11 31.40
CA ASP A 316 -0.40 20.19 31.06
C ASP A 316 0.46 19.63 32.20
N LEU A 317 1.00 18.44 31.96
CA LEU A 317 1.88 17.71 32.88
C LEU A 317 3.28 17.52 32.30
N THR A 318 3.64 18.26 31.25
CA THR A 318 4.95 18.13 30.58
C THR A 318 6.12 18.38 31.54
N GLY A 319 5.90 19.17 32.59
CA GLY A 319 6.87 19.42 33.67
C GLY A 319 7.14 18.25 34.62
N VAL A 320 6.24 17.26 34.72
CA VAL A 320 6.41 16.11 35.64
C VAL A 320 7.64 15.27 35.26
N CYS A 321 7.85 15.09 33.95
CA CYS A 321 9.03 14.46 33.38
C CYS A 321 9.85 15.45 32.55
N ALA A 322 10.25 16.59 33.13
CA ALA A 322 11.15 17.52 32.43
C ALA A 322 12.49 16.84 32.08
N HIS A 323 13.12 17.22 30.97
CA HIS A 323 14.40 16.66 30.55
C HIS A 323 15.50 16.98 31.59
N ASP A 324 16.01 15.95 32.24
CA ASP A 324 17.10 16.03 33.22
C ASP A 324 17.94 14.72 33.20
N PRO A 325 18.97 14.66 32.34
CA PRO A 325 19.87 13.51 32.26
C PRO A 325 20.65 13.22 33.55
N ALA A 326 20.85 14.23 34.41
CA ALA A 326 21.57 14.04 35.67
C ALA A 326 20.67 13.34 36.69
N LEU A 327 19.41 13.75 36.80
CA LEU A 327 18.40 13.05 37.59
C LEU A 327 18.17 11.63 37.08
N ALA A 328 18.09 11.43 35.76
CA ALA A 328 17.95 10.09 35.17
C ALA A 328 19.06 9.12 35.63
N ARG A 329 20.33 9.57 35.59
CA ARG A 329 21.46 8.75 36.08
C ARG A 329 21.38 8.46 37.58
N ARG A 330 20.93 9.43 38.39
CA ARG A 330 20.73 9.23 39.84
C ARG A 330 19.65 8.20 40.12
N LEU A 331 18.49 8.32 39.46
CA LEU A 331 17.38 7.38 39.58
C LEU A 331 17.77 5.96 39.16
N LEU A 332 18.58 5.80 38.09
CA LEU A 332 19.12 4.49 37.70
C LEU A 332 20.05 3.90 38.76
N ALA A 333 20.92 4.72 39.35
CA ALA A 333 21.81 4.26 40.42
C ALA A 333 21.03 3.85 41.67
N GLU A 334 20.03 4.64 42.09
CA GLU A 334 19.12 4.34 43.19
C GLU A 334 18.29 3.08 42.93
N ALA A 335 17.91 2.83 41.68
CA ALA A 335 17.22 1.62 41.24
C ALA A 335 18.13 0.37 41.18
N GLY A 336 19.43 0.49 41.48
CA GLY A 336 20.39 -0.61 41.46
C GLY A 336 21.14 -0.82 40.13
N TYR A 337 21.06 0.14 39.20
CA TYR A 337 21.69 0.07 37.87
C TYR A 337 22.75 1.18 37.64
N PRO A 338 23.76 1.35 38.52
CA PRO A 338 24.76 2.41 38.37
C PRO A 338 25.68 2.23 37.16
N LYS A 339 25.74 1.01 36.59
CA LYS A 339 26.48 0.70 35.35
C LYS A 339 25.61 0.77 34.10
N GLY A 340 24.34 1.13 34.24
CA GLY A 340 23.40 1.19 33.12
C GLY A 340 22.64 -0.11 32.85
N LEU A 341 21.91 -0.10 31.75
CA LEU A 341 21.02 -1.18 31.28
C LEU A 341 21.24 -1.43 29.79
N ILE A 342 20.89 -2.64 29.34
CA ILE A 342 20.74 -2.95 27.92
C ILE A 342 19.28 -3.35 27.71
N LEU A 343 18.58 -2.64 26.82
CA LEU A 343 17.18 -2.88 26.49
C LEU A 343 17.02 -3.09 24.98
N THR A 344 15.91 -3.68 24.57
CA THR A 344 15.50 -3.77 23.16
C THR A 344 14.50 -2.67 22.81
N LEU A 345 14.65 -2.06 21.63
CA LEU A 345 13.72 -1.05 21.12
C LEU A 345 13.12 -1.56 19.80
N LYS A 346 11.87 -2.05 19.86
CA LYS A 346 11.16 -2.60 18.69
C LYS A 346 10.33 -1.50 18.03
N LEU A 347 10.55 -1.20 16.76
CA LEU A 347 9.93 -0.05 16.08
C LEU A 347 9.05 -0.50 14.90
N PRO A 348 7.78 -0.05 14.79
CA PRO A 348 6.91 -0.33 13.65
C PRO A 348 7.33 0.48 12.40
N PRO A 349 6.72 0.24 11.22
CA PRO A 349 7.05 0.94 9.98
C PRO A 349 6.90 2.47 9.92
N PRO A 350 5.89 3.11 10.56
CA PRO A 350 5.66 4.55 10.41
C PRO A 350 6.92 5.38 10.67
N SER A 351 7.15 6.39 9.82
CA SER A 351 8.37 7.20 9.84
C SER A 351 8.57 7.92 11.18
N TYR A 352 7.48 8.39 11.80
CA TYR A 352 7.53 9.01 13.11
C TYR A 352 8.12 8.06 14.16
N ALA A 353 7.77 6.76 14.12
CA ALA A 353 8.22 5.79 15.11
C ALA A 353 9.70 5.45 14.92
N ARG A 354 10.13 5.17 13.68
CA ARG A 354 11.52 4.81 13.39
C ARG A 354 12.49 5.98 13.65
N ARG A 355 12.18 7.18 13.15
CA ARG A 355 12.99 8.39 13.36
C ARG A 355 13.06 8.77 14.84
N THR A 356 11.92 8.78 15.53
CA THR A 356 11.88 9.11 16.98
C THR A 356 12.62 8.06 17.81
N GLY A 357 12.47 6.78 17.48
CA GLY A 357 13.15 5.68 18.18
C GLY A 357 14.68 5.76 18.10
N GLU A 358 15.24 6.12 16.94
CA GLU A 358 16.68 6.33 16.77
C GLU A 358 17.20 7.49 17.64
N LEU A 359 16.44 8.59 17.73
CA LEU A 359 16.79 9.72 18.59
C LEU A 359 16.67 9.37 20.08
N ILE A 360 15.62 8.62 20.47
CA ILE A 360 15.46 8.12 21.84
C ILE A 360 16.62 7.20 22.22
N ALA A 361 17.03 6.29 21.34
CA ALA A 361 18.17 5.41 21.57
C ALA A 361 19.45 6.20 21.91
N ALA A 362 19.72 7.28 21.18
CA ALA A 362 20.85 8.16 21.45
C ALA A 362 20.73 8.91 22.79
N GLN A 363 19.54 9.41 23.14
CA GLN A 363 19.28 10.10 24.40
C GLN A 363 19.41 9.15 25.61
N LEU A 364 18.88 7.93 25.50
CA LEU A 364 18.99 6.88 26.51
C LEU A 364 20.45 6.43 26.72
N GLN A 365 21.22 6.31 25.64
CA GLN A 365 22.64 5.98 25.72
C GLN A 365 23.41 7.01 26.58
N SER A 366 23.04 8.30 26.52
CA SER A 366 23.70 9.38 27.28
C SER A 366 23.53 9.27 28.81
N VAL A 367 22.52 8.52 29.27
CA VAL A 367 22.26 8.25 30.69
C VAL A 367 22.64 6.83 31.10
N GLY A 368 23.27 6.05 30.21
CA GLY A 368 23.72 4.69 30.49
C GLY A 368 22.72 3.59 30.13
N ILE A 369 21.67 3.87 29.36
CA ILE A 369 20.74 2.84 28.86
C ILE A 369 21.07 2.59 27.38
N ALA A 370 21.73 1.47 27.09
CA ALA A 370 21.99 1.05 25.73
C ALA A 370 20.77 0.35 25.13
N THR A 371 20.41 0.67 23.89
CA THR A 371 19.25 0.07 23.21
C THR A 371 19.64 -0.68 21.95
N THR A 372 19.18 -1.92 21.80
CA THR A 372 19.26 -2.67 20.54
C THR A 372 18.00 -2.42 19.71
N ILE A 373 18.12 -1.66 18.63
CA ILE A 373 16.98 -1.33 17.74
C ILE A 373 16.64 -2.55 16.86
N ARG A 374 15.35 -2.89 16.81
CA ARG A 374 14.78 -3.87 15.88
C ARG A 374 13.61 -3.24 15.12
N ASN A 375 13.82 -2.98 13.82
CA ASN A 375 12.74 -2.54 12.95
C ASN A 375 11.86 -3.73 12.57
N LEU A 376 10.57 -3.63 12.89
CA LEU A 376 9.56 -4.63 12.58
C LEU A 376 8.63 -4.13 11.48
N GLU A 377 8.05 -5.06 10.75
CA GLU A 377 6.91 -4.80 9.86
C GLU A 377 5.60 -4.86 10.65
N TRP A 378 4.55 -4.16 10.19
CA TRP A 378 3.33 -3.94 10.99
C TRP A 378 2.68 -5.23 11.52
N PRO A 379 2.49 -6.30 10.72
CA PRO A 379 1.95 -7.57 11.23
C PRO A 379 2.83 -8.19 12.33
N THR A 380 4.16 -8.12 12.17
CA THR A 380 5.11 -8.63 13.16
C THR A 380 5.13 -7.79 14.43
N TRP A 381 4.93 -6.47 14.32
CA TRP A 381 4.79 -5.61 15.49
C TRP A 381 3.52 -5.94 16.28
N LEU A 382 2.37 -6.10 15.61
CA LEU A 382 1.12 -6.50 16.26
C LEU A 382 1.27 -7.84 17.00
N ASP A 383 1.95 -8.80 16.38
CA ASP A 383 2.20 -10.11 16.97
C ASP A 383 3.18 -10.05 18.16
N GLU A 384 4.42 -9.60 17.94
CA GLU A 384 5.47 -9.63 18.97
C GLU A 384 5.19 -8.65 20.12
N VAL A 385 4.74 -7.43 19.81
CA VAL A 385 4.60 -6.35 20.80
C VAL A 385 3.20 -6.34 21.40
N PHE A 386 2.17 -6.21 20.56
CA PHE A 386 0.81 -5.97 21.04
C PHE A 386 0.13 -7.24 21.58
N GLN A 387 0.27 -8.38 20.92
CA GLN A 387 -0.39 -9.63 21.33
C GLN A 387 0.44 -10.44 22.33
N ARG A 388 1.77 -10.54 22.12
CA ARG A 388 2.65 -11.38 22.96
C ARG A 388 3.38 -10.64 24.06
N HIS A 389 3.33 -9.31 24.05
CA HIS A 389 3.99 -8.46 25.04
C HIS A 389 5.51 -8.71 25.11
N HIS A 390 6.12 -9.17 24.01
CA HIS A 390 7.53 -9.48 23.93
C HIS A 390 8.30 -8.26 23.42
N PHE A 391 8.58 -7.31 24.31
CA PHE A 391 9.40 -6.12 24.04
C PHE A 391 9.86 -5.50 25.36
N ASP A 392 10.92 -4.68 25.33
CA ASP A 392 11.23 -3.78 26.44
C ASP A 392 10.62 -2.40 26.18
N LEU A 393 10.95 -1.82 25.02
CA LEU A 393 10.51 -0.49 24.61
C LEU A 393 9.96 -0.51 23.17
N THR A 394 8.95 0.31 22.90
CA THR A 394 8.47 0.59 21.53
C THR A 394 7.96 2.03 21.41
N VAL A 395 8.07 2.63 20.23
CA VAL A 395 7.45 3.93 19.94
C VAL A 395 6.20 3.67 19.11
N ILE A 396 5.07 4.17 19.58
CA ILE A 396 3.78 4.02 18.90
C ILE A 396 2.90 5.24 19.20
N SER A 397 2.09 5.63 18.22
CA SER A 397 0.94 6.50 18.45
C SER A 397 -0.25 5.61 18.76
N HIS A 398 -0.82 5.76 19.95
CA HIS A 398 -2.25 5.46 20.11
C HIS A 398 -2.99 6.58 19.41
N ALA A 399 -4.12 6.29 18.79
CA ALA A 399 -4.83 7.31 18.03
C ALA A 399 -6.32 7.40 18.42
N GLU A 400 -6.76 6.50 19.31
CA GLU A 400 -8.12 6.39 19.78
C GLU A 400 -8.40 7.52 20.78
N PRO A 401 -9.43 8.36 20.56
CA PRO A 401 -9.81 9.36 21.54
C PRO A 401 -10.33 8.69 22.81
N PHE A 402 -9.99 9.27 23.97
CA PHE A 402 -10.49 8.85 25.29
C PHE A 402 -10.15 7.40 25.67
N ASP A 403 -9.03 6.86 25.18
CA ASP A 403 -8.55 5.51 25.49
C ASP A 403 -7.85 5.38 26.85
N TYR A 404 -8.02 6.36 27.76
CA TYR A 404 -7.40 6.37 29.08
C TYR A 404 -7.68 5.11 29.93
N ASP A 405 -8.71 4.33 29.59
CA ASP A 405 -9.05 3.10 30.27
C ASP A 405 -8.08 1.95 29.96
N ILE A 406 -7.24 2.05 28.93
CA ILE A 406 -6.15 1.08 28.67
C ILE A 406 -5.21 0.92 29.88
N TYR A 407 -5.12 1.95 30.73
CA TYR A 407 -4.34 1.93 31.98
C TYR A 407 -5.04 1.21 33.13
N ALA A 408 -6.33 0.89 33.01
CA ALA A 408 -7.05 0.00 33.93
C ALA A 408 -7.17 -1.44 33.41
N ARG A 409 -6.76 -1.69 32.16
CA ARG A 409 -6.72 -3.03 31.56
C ARG A 409 -5.38 -3.69 31.92
N HIS A 410 -5.35 -4.42 33.03
CA HIS A 410 -4.13 -5.03 33.58
C HIS A 410 -3.38 -5.97 32.61
N ASP A 411 -4.11 -6.62 31.69
CA ASP A 411 -3.48 -7.45 30.64
C ASP A 411 -3.11 -6.70 29.36
N TYR A 412 -3.24 -5.37 29.33
CA TYR A 412 -2.82 -4.57 28.18
C TYR A 412 -1.30 -4.69 27.94
N TYR A 413 -0.85 -4.36 26.72
CA TYR A 413 0.46 -4.82 26.25
C TYR A 413 1.66 -4.28 27.02
N PHE A 414 1.55 -3.11 27.67
CA PHE A 414 2.58 -2.56 28.55
C PHE A 414 2.48 -3.01 30.02
N GLY A 415 1.41 -3.70 30.41
CA GLY A 415 1.26 -4.37 31.72
C GLY A 415 1.24 -3.45 32.94
N TYR A 416 0.61 -2.28 32.83
CA TYR A 416 0.48 -1.32 33.94
C TYR A 416 -0.58 -1.75 34.95
N HIS A 417 -0.29 -1.52 36.23
CA HIS A 417 -1.18 -1.83 37.35
C HIS A 417 -1.12 -0.70 38.39
N SER A 418 -2.26 -0.20 38.85
CA SER A 418 -2.34 0.83 39.90
C SER A 418 -3.72 0.85 40.54
N ASP A 419 -3.81 0.40 41.80
CA ASP A 419 -5.07 0.42 42.56
C ASP A 419 -5.67 1.83 42.67
N ALA A 420 -4.82 2.85 42.74
CA ALA A 420 -5.24 4.25 42.76
C ALA A 420 -5.91 4.66 41.44
N PHE A 421 -5.32 4.25 40.31
CA PHE A 421 -5.89 4.51 38.99
C PHE A 421 -7.21 3.73 38.77
N ASP A 422 -7.25 2.47 39.20
CA ASP A 422 -8.45 1.63 39.13
C ASP A 422 -9.61 2.27 39.92
N GLY A 423 -9.32 2.84 41.10
CA GLY A 423 -10.28 3.59 41.90
C GLY A 423 -10.82 4.83 41.18
N LEU A 424 -9.96 5.58 40.48
CA LEU A 424 -10.38 6.75 39.69
C LEU A 424 -11.28 6.36 38.51
N ILE A 425 -10.95 5.27 37.81
CA ILE A 425 -11.77 4.73 36.72
C ILE A 425 -13.13 4.27 37.24
N ALA A 426 -13.16 3.55 38.37
CA ALA A 426 -14.41 3.10 38.99
C ALA A 426 -15.30 4.29 39.40
N ALA A 427 -14.71 5.36 39.94
CA ALA A 427 -15.44 6.59 40.25
C ALA A 427 -15.96 7.29 38.98
N LEU A 428 -15.13 7.39 37.94
CA LEU A 428 -15.51 8.03 36.67
C LEU A 428 -16.69 7.33 36.00
N ARG A 429 -16.75 5.99 36.04
CA ARG A 429 -17.83 5.19 35.43
C ARG A 429 -19.22 5.47 36.01
N THR A 430 -19.29 5.75 37.31
CA THR A 430 -20.55 6.02 38.02
C THR A 430 -20.92 7.51 38.06
N THR A 431 -19.98 8.40 37.72
CA THR A 431 -20.18 9.85 37.81
C THR A 431 -20.81 10.40 36.53
N THR A 432 -22.01 10.98 36.65
CA THR A 432 -22.74 11.63 35.55
C THR A 432 -22.61 13.15 35.51
N ASP A 433 -22.23 13.79 36.63
CA ASP A 433 -22.01 15.25 36.70
C ASP A 433 -20.78 15.68 35.88
N PRO A 434 -20.91 16.56 34.86
CA PRO A 434 -19.79 16.95 34.00
C PRO A 434 -18.60 17.56 34.73
N ALA A 435 -18.84 18.40 35.76
CA ALA A 435 -17.76 19.06 36.49
C ALA A 435 -16.97 18.07 37.36
N ALA A 436 -17.64 17.11 37.99
CA ALA A 436 -17.00 16.03 38.71
C ALA A 436 -16.21 15.08 37.79
N ARG A 437 -16.75 14.77 36.60
CA ARG A 437 -16.03 13.99 35.57
C ARG A 437 -14.74 14.69 35.13
N HIS A 438 -14.80 15.98 34.82
CA HIS A 438 -13.63 16.78 34.43
C HIS A 438 -12.52 16.72 35.48
N ARG A 439 -12.87 16.84 36.78
CA ARG A 439 -11.89 16.70 37.87
C ARG A 439 -11.25 15.31 37.92
N LEU A 440 -12.05 14.25 37.81
CA LEU A 440 -11.56 12.87 37.82
C LEU A 440 -10.62 12.58 36.65
N LEU A 441 -10.94 13.07 35.45
CA LEU A 441 -10.08 12.94 34.27
C LEU A 441 -8.74 13.67 34.46
N GLY A 442 -8.74 14.84 35.12
CA GLY A 442 -7.52 15.53 35.50
C GLY A 442 -6.68 14.77 36.54
N ASP A 443 -7.33 14.14 37.53
CA ASP A 443 -6.64 13.32 38.54
C ASP A 443 -6.02 12.05 37.94
N MET A 444 -6.71 11.42 37.00
CA MET A 444 -6.21 10.26 36.25
C MET A 444 -4.94 10.61 35.47
N GLN A 445 -4.92 11.75 34.77
CA GLN A 445 -3.73 12.23 34.06
C GLN A 445 -2.55 12.45 35.01
N ARG A 446 -2.79 13.05 36.18
CA ARG A 446 -1.74 13.26 37.20
C ARG A 446 -1.19 11.93 37.71
N GLN A 447 -2.06 10.95 37.96
CA GLN A 447 -1.66 9.62 38.42
C GLN A 447 -0.71 8.95 37.41
N ILE A 448 -1.11 8.85 36.14
CA ILE A 448 -0.26 8.20 35.12
C ILE A 448 1.01 9.01 34.82
N ALA A 449 0.97 10.35 34.87
CA ALA A 449 2.19 11.14 34.72
C ALA A 449 3.22 10.84 35.83
N GLN A 450 2.75 10.63 37.07
CA GLN A 450 3.62 10.32 38.22
C GLN A 450 4.11 8.87 38.22
N ASP A 451 3.26 7.92 37.85
CA ASP A 451 3.59 6.49 37.82
C ASP A 451 4.51 6.12 36.64
N ALA A 452 4.66 7.04 35.68
CA ALA A 452 5.46 6.92 34.46
C ALA A 452 5.28 5.54 33.80
N PRO A 453 4.03 5.11 33.48
CA PRO A 453 3.80 3.82 32.86
C PRO A 453 4.40 3.77 31.45
N ASN A 454 4.38 4.90 30.76
CA ASN A 454 5.00 5.15 29.46
C ASN A 454 5.67 6.52 29.52
N ALA A 455 6.66 6.78 28.67
CA ALA A 455 7.12 8.15 28.48
C ALA A 455 6.27 8.82 27.39
N PHE A 456 5.45 9.80 27.79
CA PHE A 456 4.61 10.60 26.90
C PHE A 456 5.50 11.56 26.10
N LEU A 457 5.47 11.48 24.76
CA LEU A 457 6.43 12.22 23.92
C LEU A 457 5.80 13.48 23.36
N PHE A 458 4.88 13.31 22.42
CA PHE A 458 4.21 14.42 21.74
C PHE A 458 2.89 13.94 21.15
N GLN A 459 1.97 14.87 20.97
CA GLN A 459 0.78 14.67 20.19
C GLN A 459 1.14 14.76 18.70
N TYR A 460 0.78 13.71 17.97
CA TYR A 460 1.02 13.55 16.55
C TYR A 460 0.24 14.63 15.77
N PRO A 461 0.89 15.39 14.88
CA PRO A 461 0.21 16.40 14.09
C PRO A 461 -0.52 15.77 12.89
N ALA A 462 -1.73 16.24 12.60
CA ALA A 462 -2.35 15.99 11.31
C ALA A 462 -1.72 16.92 10.26
N LEU A 463 -0.86 16.35 9.41
CA LEU A 463 -0.11 17.09 8.39
C LEU A 463 -0.84 17.05 7.04
N GLY A 464 -1.96 17.75 6.94
CA GLY A 464 -2.78 17.77 5.73
C GLY A 464 -2.19 18.62 4.61
N VAL A 465 -2.14 18.05 3.40
CA VAL A 465 -1.87 18.80 2.16
C VAL A 465 -3.01 18.57 1.19
N GLN A 466 -3.63 19.64 0.69
CA GLN A 466 -4.77 19.49 -0.22
C GLN A 466 -4.83 20.57 -1.32
N ASP A 467 -5.49 20.23 -2.41
CA ASP A 467 -5.88 21.18 -3.47
C ASP A 467 -6.68 22.32 -2.84
N ARG A 468 -6.28 23.55 -3.17
CA ARG A 468 -6.86 24.77 -2.60
C ARG A 468 -8.36 24.92 -2.89
N ARG A 469 -8.86 24.35 -3.98
CA ARG A 469 -10.28 24.36 -4.38
C ARG A 469 -11.13 23.38 -3.57
N LEU A 470 -10.50 22.41 -2.90
CA LEU A 470 -11.19 21.41 -2.09
C LEU A 470 -11.66 22.03 -0.76
N SER A 471 -12.91 21.78 -0.39
CA SER A 471 -13.54 22.29 0.83
C SER A 471 -14.49 21.23 1.42
N GLY A 472 -14.93 21.42 2.67
CA GLY A 472 -15.87 20.48 3.32
C GLY A 472 -15.22 19.18 3.81
N ILE A 473 -13.92 19.22 4.11
CA ILE A 473 -13.18 18.11 4.73
C ILE A 473 -12.82 18.52 6.17
N TRP A 474 -12.91 17.56 7.08
CA TRP A 474 -12.51 17.77 8.47
C TRP A 474 -11.01 18.01 8.57
N VAL A 475 -10.66 19.13 9.22
CA VAL A 475 -9.28 19.56 9.46
C VAL A 475 -8.79 19.08 10.82
N ASN A 476 -9.70 19.09 11.81
CA ASN A 476 -9.48 18.55 13.13
C ASN A 476 -10.21 17.21 13.17
N SER A 477 -9.52 16.17 13.63
CA SER A 477 -10.05 14.81 13.67
C SER A 477 -10.18 14.40 15.12
N PRO A 478 -11.29 14.72 15.82
CA PRO A 478 -11.53 14.31 17.21
C PRO A 478 -11.77 12.79 17.36
N THR A 479 -11.68 12.06 16.24
CA THR A 479 -11.67 10.60 16.12
C THR A 479 -10.74 10.23 14.96
N GLN A 480 -10.35 8.97 14.80
CA GLN A 480 -9.47 8.50 13.69
C GLN A 480 -10.18 8.39 12.32
N VAL A 481 -10.97 9.39 11.94
CA VAL A 481 -11.94 9.26 10.85
C VAL A 481 -11.86 10.43 9.89
N LEU A 482 -11.85 10.13 8.60
CA LEU A 482 -11.89 11.15 7.55
C LEU A 482 -13.29 11.23 6.95
N ASP A 483 -14.03 12.27 7.32
CA ASP A 483 -15.37 12.53 6.78
C ASP A 483 -15.28 13.30 5.45
N TYR A 484 -15.68 12.62 4.37
CA TYR A 484 -15.74 13.17 3.01
C TYR A 484 -17.17 13.50 2.55
N HIS A 485 -18.15 13.40 3.43
CA HIS A 485 -19.57 13.60 3.11
C HIS A 485 -19.83 14.97 2.47
N ALA A 486 -19.29 16.02 3.10
CA ALA A 486 -19.45 17.41 2.67
C ALA A 486 -18.38 17.87 1.66
N ALA A 487 -17.43 16.99 1.29
CA ALA A 487 -16.29 17.35 0.48
C ALA A 487 -16.71 17.80 -0.93
N ARG A 488 -16.17 18.91 -1.41
CA ARG A 488 -16.51 19.49 -2.73
C ARG A 488 -15.42 20.41 -3.27
N PHE A 489 -15.31 20.46 -4.59
CA PHE A 489 -14.45 21.42 -5.30
C PHE A 489 -15.23 22.70 -5.62
N SER A 490 -14.65 23.87 -5.33
CA SER A 490 -15.20 25.15 -5.78
C SER A 490 -15.11 25.26 -7.31
N GLY A 491 -16.26 25.28 -8.01
CA GLY A 491 -16.33 25.58 -9.45
C GLY A 491 -16.60 24.40 -10.41
N ALA A 492 -17.01 23.23 -9.93
CA ALA A 492 -17.42 22.13 -10.83
C ALA A 492 -18.95 22.01 -10.91
N GLY A 493 -19.49 22.28 -12.10
CA GLY A 493 -20.88 22.02 -12.48
C GLY A 493 -21.21 20.52 -12.46
N THR A 494 -22.50 20.26 -12.33
CA THR A 494 -23.12 18.94 -12.25
C THR A 494 -23.04 18.16 -13.56
N ASP A 495 -23.11 16.84 -13.40
CA ASP A 495 -23.46 15.80 -14.38
C ASP A 495 -22.36 15.13 -15.22
N ALA A 496 -22.23 13.81 -15.01
CA ALA A 496 -22.33 12.79 -16.06
C ALA A 496 -22.44 11.39 -15.43
N ALA A 497 -23.48 10.63 -15.79
CA ALA A 497 -23.70 9.26 -15.36
C ALA A 497 -23.40 8.24 -16.48
N GLN A 498 -22.65 7.21 -16.08
CA GLN A 498 -22.63 5.79 -16.47
C GLN A 498 -22.89 5.36 -17.94
N GLY A 499 -21.86 4.72 -18.50
CA GLY A 499 -22.00 3.69 -19.53
C GLY A 499 -21.19 2.45 -19.14
N LYS A 500 -21.86 1.30 -18.96
CA LYS A 500 -21.21 -0.01 -18.78
C LYS A 500 -20.76 -0.54 -20.15
N SER A 501 -19.50 -0.96 -20.26
CA SER A 501 -19.01 -1.75 -21.39
C SER A 501 -18.64 -3.15 -20.90
N ALA A 502 -19.34 -4.14 -21.43
CA ALA A 502 -18.96 -5.55 -21.34
C ALA A 502 -18.27 -5.94 -22.64
N ALA A 503 -16.94 -6.10 -22.63
CA ALA A 503 -16.21 -6.72 -23.73
C ALA A 503 -14.83 -7.19 -23.25
N GLY A 504 -14.75 -8.40 -22.70
CA GLY A 504 -13.48 -8.96 -22.23
C GLY A 504 -13.22 -10.43 -22.53
N ALA A 505 -14.19 -11.18 -23.09
CA ALA A 505 -14.05 -12.64 -23.21
C ALA A 505 -13.57 -13.14 -24.58
N TRP A 506 -13.76 -12.38 -25.66
CA TRP A 506 -13.47 -12.86 -27.03
C TRP A 506 -12.05 -12.55 -27.53
N ALA A 507 -11.38 -11.56 -26.95
CA ALA A 507 -10.01 -11.18 -27.33
C ALA A 507 -8.97 -12.29 -27.01
N ALA A 508 -9.16 -13.02 -25.91
CA ALA A 508 -8.29 -14.13 -25.51
C ALA A 508 -8.33 -15.30 -26.51
N TRP A 509 -9.52 -15.62 -27.05
CA TRP A 509 -9.69 -16.69 -28.04
C TRP A 509 -9.10 -16.34 -29.40
N ILE A 510 -9.16 -15.08 -29.81
CA ILE A 510 -8.52 -14.61 -31.05
C ILE A 510 -6.99 -14.67 -30.92
N ALA A 511 -6.43 -14.25 -29.79
CA ALA A 511 -4.99 -14.33 -29.54
C ALA A 511 -4.49 -15.79 -29.55
N ALA A 512 -5.21 -16.71 -28.92
CA ALA A 512 -4.88 -18.14 -28.93
C ALA A 512 -4.95 -18.76 -30.35
N ALA A 513 -5.97 -18.41 -31.13
CA ALA A 513 -6.12 -18.88 -32.51
C ALA A 513 -5.02 -18.34 -33.44
N LEU A 514 -4.62 -17.07 -33.28
CA LEU A 514 -3.52 -16.46 -34.03
C LEU A 514 -2.16 -17.07 -33.65
N ALA A 515 -1.93 -17.37 -32.37
CA ALA A 515 -0.73 -18.05 -31.91
C ALA A 515 -0.60 -19.47 -32.49
N LEU A 516 -1.71 -20.23 -32.49
CA LEU A 516 -1.77 -21.58 -33.06
C LEU A 516 -1.58 -21.56 -34.58
N GLY A 517 -2.24 -20.63 -35.28
CA GLY A 517 -2.08 -20.43 -36.73
C GLY A 517 -0.65 -20.01 -37.11
N GLY A 518 -0.03 -19.15 -36.30
CA GLY A 518 1.37 -18.77 -36.41
C GLY A 518 2.29 -19.98 -36.32
N LEU A 519 2.18 -20.77 -35.25
CA LEU A 519 2.95 -22.01 -35.01
C LEU A 519 2.85 -22.99 -36.18
N ILE A 520 1.64 -23.24 -36.71
CA ILE A 520 1.41 -24.14 -37.85
C ILE A 520 2.09 -23.61 -39.12
N MET A 521 1.98 -22.30 -39.41
CA MET A 521 2.65 -21.69 -40.56
C MET A 521 4.18 -21.75 -40.45
N THR A 522 4.75 -21.50 -39.27
CA THR A 522 6.20 -21.64 -39.01
C THR A 522 6.66 -23.09 -39.13
N GLY A 523 5.90 -24.05 -38.60
CA GLY A 523 6.21 -25.48 -38.70
C GLY A 523 6.27 -25.96 -40.15
N ARG A 524 5.39 -25.45 -41.01
CA ARG A 524 5.40 -25.72 -42.46
C ARG A 524 6.61 -25.11 -43.18
N ARG A 525 7.16 -23.98 -42.71
CA ARG A 525 8.31 -23.30 -43.34
C ARG A 525 9.68 -23.75 -42.83
N LEU A 526 9.82 -24.01 -41.53
CA LEU A 526 11.10 -24.31 -40.87
C LEU A 526 11.30 -25.83 -40.66
N GLY A 527 10.23 -26.62 -40.76
CA GLY A 527 10.22 -28.07 -40.58
C GLY A 527 9.89 -28.47 -39.13
N ALA A 528 9.00 -29.46 -38.98
CA ALA A 528 8.47 -29.90 -37.69
C ALA A 528 9.55 -30.39 -36.70
N ARG A 529 10.65 -31.00 -37.20
CA ARG A 529 11.75 -31.49 -36.35
C ARG A 529 12.52 -30.36 -35.67
N TRP A 530 12.79 -29.27 -36.38
CA TRP A 530 13.49 -28.11 -35.83
C TRP A 530 12.61 -27.40 -34.79
N LEU A 531 11.35 -27.16 -35.14
CA LEU A 531 10.39 -26.52 -34.24
C LEU A 531 10.13 -27.37 -32.99
N GLY A 532 10.01 -28.69 -33.14
CA GLY A 532 9.89 -29.63 -32.02
C GLY A 532 11.11 -29.60 -31.09
N GLY A 533 12.33 -29.50 -31.65
CA GLY A 533 13.56 -29.32 -30.87
C GLY A 533 13.55 -28.04 -30.03
N ARG A 534 13.12 -26.91 -30.61
CA ARG A 534 13.02 -25.64 -29.89
C ARG A 534 11.92 -25.63 -28.84
N ILE A 535 10.78 -26.28 -29.10
CA ILE A 535 9.72 -26.49 -28.10
C ILE A 535 10.23 -27.37 -26.95
N ALA A 536 11.05 -28.39 -27.22
CA ALA A 536 11.66 -29.21 -26.18
C ALA A 536 12.64 -28.38 -25.32
N VAL A 537 13.50 -27.57 -25.94
CA VAL A 537 14.39 -26.64 -25.22
C VAL A 537 13.58 -25.66 -24.36
N LEU A 538 12.49 -25.11 -24.91
CA LEU A 538 11.56 -24.23 -24.18
C LEU A 538 10.98 -24.94 -22.95
N ALA A 539 10.44 -26.15 -23.13
CA ALA A 539 9.84 -26.93 -22.04
C ALA A 539 10.87 -27.30 -20.96
N VAL A 540 12.07 -27.74 -21.36
CA VAL A 540 13.16 -28.06 -20.43
C VAL A 540 13.61 -26.81 -19.67
N THR A 541 13.73 -25.67 -20.34
CA THR A 541 14.13 -24.41 -19.71
C THR A 541 13.08 -23.95 -18.69
N LEU A 542 11.79 -24.01 -19.04
CA LEU A 542 10.71 -23.65 -18.12
C LEU A 542 10.65 -24.60 -16.91
N PHE A 543 10.85 -25.90 -17.13
CA PHE A 543 10.91 -26.88 -16.06
C PHE A 543 12.12 -26.66 -15.15
N ALA A 544 13.32 -26.46 -15.70
CA ALA A 544 14.52 -26.18 -14.92
C ALA A 544 14.36 -24.88 -14.12
N THR A 545 13.82 -23.84 -14.75
CA THR A 545 13.52 -22.55 -14.11
C THR A 545 12.54 -22.71 -12.95
N SER A 546 11.46 -23.47 -13.13
CA SER A 546 10.47 -23.68 -12.07
C SER A 546 11.03 -24.50 -10.91
N VAL A 547 11.88 -25.50 -11.18
CA VAL A 547 12.62 -26.24 -10.15
C VAL A 547 13.54 -25.31 -9.37
N VAL A 548 14.33 -24.46 -10.05
CA VAL A 548 15.23 -23.51 -9.39
C VAL A 548 14.45 -22.54 -8.50
N ILE A 549 13.37 -21.95 -9.01
CA ILE A 549 12.51 -21.04 -8.23
C ILE A 549 11.96 -21.76 -6.99
N PHE A 550 11.44 -22.97 -7.17
CA PHE A 550 10.90 -23.76 -6.06
C PHE A 550 11.98 -24.06 -5.00
N VAL A 551 13.17 -24.50 -5.40
CA VAL A 551 14.27 -24.82 -4.49
C VAL A 551 14.77 -23.58 -3.75
N LEU A 552 14.95 -22.46 -4.45
CA LEU A 552 15.42 -21.21 -3.82
C LEU A 552 14.46 -20.74 -2.72
N LEU A 553 13.16 -20.86 -2.94
CA LEU A 553 12.15 -20.46 -1.95
C LEU A 553 12.01 -21.46 -0.79
N GLN A 554 12.38 -22.73 -0.98
CA GLN A 554 12.47 -23.72 0.10
C GLN A 554 13.66 -23.47 1.03
N ILE A 555 14.74 -22.92 0.49
CA ILE A 555 15.97 -22.60 1.25
C ILE A 555 15.86 -21.20 1.89
N ALA A 556 14.90 -20.39 1.46
CA ALA A 556 14.67 -19.08 2.05
C ALA A 556 14.39 -19.20 3.56
N PRO A 557 15.09 -18.44 4.41
CA PRO A 557 14.96 -18.56 5.85
C PRO A 557 13.56 -18.08 6.31
N GLY A 558 12.89 -18.91 7.11
CA GLY A 558 11.60 -18.61 7.71
C GLY A 558 10.53 -19.62 7.28
N ASP A 559 9.97 -20.34 8.25
CA ASP A 559 8.80 -21.17 8.01
C ASP A 559 7.59 -20.24 7.77
N PRO A 560 6.90 -20.34 6.62
CA PRO A 560 5.74 -19.50 6.34
C PRO A 560 4.65 -19.63 7.40
N ALA A 561 4.46 -20.81 8.00
CA ALA A 561 3.49 -20.97 9.08
C ALA A 561 3.93 -20.27 10.37
N VAL A 562 5.21 -20.34 10.72
CA VAL A 562 5.79 -19.58 11.86
C VAL A 562 5.79 -18.08 11.58
N THR A 563 5.94 -17.66 10.33
CA THR A 563 5.88 -16.23 9.97
C THR A 563 4.45 -15.71 10.03
N MET A 564 3.46 -16.53 9.66
CA MET A 564 2.04 -16.19 9.71
C MET A 564 1.48 -16.23 11.13
N LEU A 565 1.90 -17.21 11.93
CA LEU A 565 1.45 -17.39 13.30
C LEU A 565 2.33 -16.67 14.31
N GLY A 566 3.52 -16.21 13.92
CA GLY A 566 4.54 -15.60 14.79
C GLY A 566 5.52 -16.59 15.43
N ILE A 567 6.65 -16.08 15.92
CA ILE A 567 7.82 -16.85 16.39
C ILE A 567 7.49 -17.76 17.60
N ASP A 568 6.47 -17.41 18.38
CA ASP A 568 6.04 -18.18 19.58
C ASP A 568 4.74 -18.97 19.35
N ALA A 569 4.37 -19.21 18.09
CA ALA A 569 3.17 -19.96 17.75
C ALA A 569 3.20 -21.37 18.36
N SER A 570 2.08 -21.79 18.97
CA SER A 570 2.00 -23.12 19.57
C SER A 570 2.33 -24.18 18.51
N PRO A 571 3.12 -25.22 18.83
CA PRO A 571 3.46 -26.27 17.86
C PRO A 571 2.23 -26.91 17.20
N ARG A 572 1.10 -26.94 17.92
CA ARG A 572 -0.18 -27.43 17.41
C ARG A 572 -0.80 -26.51 16.36
N ALA A 573 -0.72 -25.19 16.55
CA ALA A 573 -1.19 -24.21 15.57
C ALA A 573 -0.32 -24.21 14.32
N ILE A 574 1.01 -24.30 14.49
CA ILE A 574 1.96 -24.45 13.37
C ILE A 574 1.63 -25.73 12.59
N ALA A 575 1.46 -26.86 13.26
CA ALA A 575 1.11 -28.13 12.63
C ALA A 575 -0.26 -28.09 11.92
N ALA A 576 -1.26 -27.41 12.50
CA ALA A 576 -2.56 -27.24 11.86
C ALA A 576 -2.44 -26.42 10.56
N LEU A 577 -1.66 -25.34 10.59
CA LEU A 577 -1.43 -24.49 9.42
C LEU A 577 -0.54 -25.18 8.37
N HIS A 578 0.43 -25.99 8.80
CA HIS A 578 1.22 -26.86 7.92
C HIS A 578 0.33 -27.88 7.21
N ALA A 579 -0.61 -28.49 7.93
CA ALA A 579 -1.57 -29.42 7.33
C ALA A 579 -2.50 -28.71 6.34
N GLU A 580 -3.00 -27.51 6.69
CA GLU A 580 -3.89 -26.70 5.84
C GLU A 580 -3.21 -26.28 4.53
N PHE A 581 -1.99 -25.77 4.59
CA PHE A 581 -1.22 -25.37 3.40
C PHE A 581 -0.48 -26.54 2.73
N GLY A 582 -0.58 -27.75 3.26
CA GLY A 582 0.11 -28.93 2.76
C GLY A 582 1.64 -28.82 2.82
N LEU A 583 2.16 -28.06 3.79
CA LEU A 583 3.58 -27.85 4.01
C LEU A 583 4.27 -29.12 4.55
N ASP A 584 3.53 -30.04 5.17
CA ASP A 584 4.02 -31.35 5.62
C ASP A 584 4.29 -32.36 4.50
N ALA A 585 3.77 -32.10 3.29
CA ALA A 585 3.95 -33.00 2.17
C ALA A 585 5.41 -32.99 1.69
N SER A 586 5.86 -34.11 1.12
CA SER A 586 7.21 -34.21 0.56
C SER A 586 7.49 -33.06 -0.44
N PRO A 587 8.74 -32.55 -0.54
CA PRO A 587 9.07 -31.48 -1.48
C PRO A 587 8.61 -31.77 -2.91
N LEU A 588 8.70 -33.02 -3.35
CA LEU A 588 8.23 -33.46 -4.66
C LEU A 588 6.71 -33.31 -4.81
N THR A 589 5.93 -33.74 -3.82
CA THR A 589 4.46 -33.60 -3.83
C THR A 589 4.05 -32.12 -3.88
N ARG A 590 4.72 -31.26 -3.10
CA ARG A 590 4.46 -29.82 -3.10
C ARG A 590 4.81 -29.19 -4.45
N PHE A 591 5.94 -29.57 -5.04
CA PHE A 591 6.35 -29.10 -6.38
C PHE A 591 5.33 -29.51 -7.46
N VAL A 592 4.92 -30.77 -7.49
CA VAL A 592 3.94 -31.27 -8.47
C VAL A 592 2.59 -30.57 -8.29
N ARG A 593 2.11 -30.42 -7.05
CA ARG A 593 0.85 -29.70 -6.76
C ARG A 593 0.93 -28.24 -7.23
N TRP A 594 2.03 -27.56 -6.93
CA TRP A 594 2.27 -26.18 -7.32
C TRP A 594 2.29 -26.01 -8.85
N ILE A 595 3.02 -26.84 -9.58
CA ILE A 595 3.08 -26.76 -11.06
C ILE A 595 1.72 -27.09 -11.69
N VAL A 596 1.03 -28.13 -11.21
CA VAL A 596 -0.30 -28.48 -11.72
C VAL A 596 -1.31 -27.36 -11.45
N GLY A 597 -1.24 -26.72 -10.28
CA GLY A 597 -2.03 -25.52 -9.96
C GLY A 597 -1.71 -24.37 -10.91
N ALA A 598 -0.43 -24.03 -11.06
CA ALA A 598 0.03 -22.94 -11.93
C ALA A 598 -0.42 -23.13 -13.40
N LEU A 599 -0.37 -24.37 -13.91
CA LEU A 599 -0.87 -24.72 -15.25
C LEU A 599 -2.40 -24.55 -15.40
N ARG A 600 -3.14 -24.56 -14.30
CA ARG A 600 -4.59 -24.28 -14.24
C ARG A 600 -4.91 -22.82 -13.91
N GLY A 601 -3.89 -21.97 -13.72
CA GLY A 601 -4.05 -20.58 -13.29
C GLY A 601 -4.24 -20.40 -11.79
N ASP A 602 -4.12 -21.47 -11.01
CA ASP A 602 -4.17 -21.41 -9.54
C ASP A 602 -2.76 -21.32 -8.97
N PHE A 603 -2.39 -20.11 -8.54
CA PHE A 603 -1.10 -19.82 -7.92
C PHE A 603 -1.16 -19.85 -6.40
N GLY A 604 -2.28 -20.28 -5.81
CA GLY A 604 -2.55 -20.19 -4.38
C GLY A 604 -3.07 -18.82 -3.93
N THR A 605 -3.09 -18.63 -2.62
CA THR A 605 -3.63 -17.43 -1.95
C THR A 605 -2.51 -16.64 -1.30
N SER A 606 -2.52 -15.32 -1.49
CA SER A 606 -1.57 -14.40 -0.86
C SER A 606 -1.79 -14.40 0.66
N PHE A 607 -0.70 -14.53 1.43
CA PHE A 607 -0.78 -14.46 2.90
C PHE A 607 -1.01 -13.05 3.41
N THR A 608 -0.45 -12.06 2.71
CA THR A 608 -0.58 -10.65 3.08
C THR A 608 -1.95 -10.10 2.70
N TYR A 609 -2.36 -10.30 1.45
CA TYR A 609 -3.59 -9.71 0.92
C TYR A 609 -4.83 -10.58 1.13
N ARG A 610 -4.67 -11.86 1.48
CA ARG A 610 -5.76 -12.84 1.69
C ARG A 610 -6.69 -13.00 0.48
N VAL A 611 -6.14 -12.84 -0.72
CA VAL A 611 -6.84 -13.00 -2.00
C VAL A 611 -6.07 -13.96 -2.92
N PRO A 612 -6.72 -14.59 -3.91
CA PRO A 612 -6.05 -15.44 -4.88
C PRO A 612 -4.94 -14.69 -5.61
N VAL A 613 -3.74 -15.26 -5.67
CA VAL A 613 -2.58 -14.63 -6.32
C VAL A 613 -2.80 -14.44 -7.81
N GLY A 614 -3.57 -15.32 -8.46
CA GLY A 614 -3.96 -15.16 -9.86
C GLY A 614 -4.72 -13.86 -10.15
N ALA A 615 -5.56 -13.40 -9.21
CA ALA A 615 -6.26 -12.12 -9.35
C ALA A 615 -5.29 -10.94 -9.27
N LEU A 616 -4.37 -10.97 -8.29
CA LEU A 616 -3.31 -9.97 -8.17
C LEU A 616 -2.47 -9.88 -9.45
N ILE A 617 -2.03 -11.03 -9.97
CA ILE A 617 -1.22 -11.08 -11.20
C ILE A 617 -1.99 -10.49 -12.39
N GLY A 618 -3.27 -10.81 -12.55
CA GLY A 618 -4.10 -10.34 -13.66
C GLY A 618 -4.19 -8.82 -13.70
N GLU A 619 -4.44 -8.19 -12.55
CA GLU A 619 -4.51 -6.73 -12.42
C GLU A 619 -3.17 -6.05 -12.74
N ARG A 620 -2.05 -6.65 -12.31
CA ARG A 620 -0.70 -6.08 -12.51
C ARG A 620 -0.18 -6.27 -13.95
N LEU A 621 -0.56 -7.36 -14.62
CA LEU A 621 -0.23 -7.61 -16.04
C LEU A 621 -0.78 -6.51 -16.95
N ALA A 622 -1.93 -5.93 -16.60
CA ALA A 622 -2.57 -4.84 -17.32
C ALA A 622 -1.70 -3.57 -17.39
N VAL A 623 -0.68 -3.45 -16.52
CA VAL A 623 0.25 -2.32 -16.49
C VAL A 623 1.62 -2.71 -17.04
N THR A 624 2.20 -3.82 -16.57
CA THR A 624 3.56 -4.23 -16.96
C THR A 624 3.67 -4.61 -18.44
N LEU A 625 2.67 -5.29 -19.01
CA LEU A 625 2.72 -5.70 -20.43
C LEU A 625 2.68 -4.49 -21.38
N PRO A 626 1.73 -3.54 -21.28
CA PRO A 626 1.76 -2.34 -22.09
C PRO A 626 3.03 -1.51 -21.89
N LEU A 627 3.51 -1.37 -20.65
CA LEU A 627 4.75 -0.65 -20.35
C LEU A 627 5.96 -1.24 -21.10
N ALA A 628 6.19 -2.55 -20.95
CA ALA A 628 7.30 -3.23 -21.60
C ALA A 628 7.16 -3.22 -23.14
N GLY A 629 5.95 -3.44 -23.66
CA GLY A 629 5.65 -3.43 -25.09
C GLY A 629 5.89 -2.06 -25.73
N LEU A 630 5.37 -0.99 -25.12
CA LEU A 630 5.58 0.39 -25.59
C LEU A 630 7.06 0.79 -25.50
N ALA A 631 7.75 0.41 -24.42
CA ALA A 631 9.19 0.65 -24.28
C ALA A 631 9.99 -0.04 -25.40
N ALA A 632 9.67 -1.30 -25.72
CA ALA A 632 10.29 -2.01 -26.84
C ALA A 632 10.02 -1.32 -28.18
N MET A 633 8.79 -0.90 -28.44
CA MET A 633 8.40 -0.19 -29.66
C MET A 633 9.16 1.13 -29.83
N VAL A 634 9.25 1.93 -28.77
CA VAL A 634 10.01 3.20 -28.78
C VAL A 634 11.50 2.94 -28.94
N ALA A 635 12.05 1.93 -28.26
CA ALA A 635 13.45 1.57 -28.37
C ALA A 635 13.83 1.17 -29.81
N ILE A 636 13.00 0.35 -30.47
CA ILE A 636 13.18 -0.06 -31.87
C ILE A 636 13.00 1.14 -32.81
N GLY A 637 11.95 1.93 -32.58
CA GLY A 637 11.61 3.10 -33.38
C GLY A 637 12.67 4.21 -33.37
N ILE A 638 13.46 4.30 -32.30
CA ILE A 638 14.59 5.24 -32.19
C ILE A 638 15.90 4.56 -32.62
N GLY A 639 16.21 3.40 -32.05
CA GLY A 639 17.50 2.75 -32.17
C GLY A 639 17.83 2.31 -33.60
N VAL A 640 16.92 1.60 -34.26
CA VAL A 640 17.18 1.07 -35.62
C VAL A 640 17.34 2.21 -36.64
N PRO A 641 16.45 3.22 -36.69
CA PRO A 641 16.67 4.36 -37.58
C PRO A 641 17.95 5.12 -37.26
N ALA A 642 18.21 5.46 -35.99
CA ALA A 642 19.41 6.21 -35.60
C ALA A 642 20.70 5.48 -36.03
N GLY A 643 20.79 4.18 -35.77
CA GLY A 643 21.94 3.36 -36.20
C GLY A 643 22.06 3.26 -37.73
N THR A 644 20.94 3.15 -38.43
CA THR A 644 20.91 3.10 -39.90
C THR A 644 21.39 4.40 -40.52
N LEU A 645 20.88 5.53 -40.01
CA LEU A 645 21.28 6.85 -40.46
C LEU A 645 22.75 7.16 -40.17
N ALA A 646 23.28 6.74 -39.01
CA ALA A 646 24.69 6.88 -38.66
C ALA A 646 25.62 6.08 -39.59
N ALA A 647 25.21 4.86 -39.97
CA ALA A 647 25.98 4.02 -40.89
C ALA A 647 26.07 4.58 -42.32
N ARG A 648 25.20 5.53 -42.71
CA ARG A 648 25.20 6.14 -44.04
C ARG A 648 26.48 6.91 -44.35
N ARG A 649 27.05 7.60 -43.36
CA ARG A 649 28.27 8.40 -43.50
C ARG A 649 29.19 8.18 -42.29
N PRO A 650 30.04 7.14 -42.33
CA PRO A 650 31.01 6.88 -41.26
C PRO A 650 31.90 8.11 -41.02
N GLY A 651 32.06 8.52 -39.76
CA GLY A 651 32.83 9.70 -39.38
C GLY A 651 32.14 11.04 -39.64
N GLY A 652 30.88 11.04 -40.08
CA GLY A 652 30.08 12.27 -40.22
C GLY A 652 29.52 12.76 -38.88
N VAL A 653 28.96 13.99 -38.87
CA VAL A 653 28.35 14.59 -37.67
C VAL A 653 27.28 13.69 -37.06
N LEU A 654 26.40 13.11 -37.90
CA LEU A 654 25.32 12.23 -37.42
C LEU A 654 25.85 10.95 -36.77
N ASP A 655 26.97 10.41 -37.28
CA ASP A 655 27.63 9.25 -36.70
C ASP A 655 28.23 9.57 -35.32
N HIS A 656 28.86 10.74 -35.19
CA HIS A 656 29.35 11.23 -33.89
C HIS A 656 28.23 11.47 -32.89
N LEU A 657 27.11 12.09 -33.31
CA LEU A 657 25.95 12.35 -32.45
C LEU A 657 25.31 11.05 -31.98
N VAL A 658 25.07 10.09 -32.87
CA VAL A 658 24.52 8.77 -32.50
C VAL A 658 25.50 7.99 -31.62
N GLY A 659 26.80 8.09 -31.88
CA GLY A 659 27.84 7.50 -31.03
C GLY A 659 27.91 8.12 -29.63
N ALA A 660 27.73 9.44 -29.51
CA ALA A 660 27.62 10.12 -28.21
C ALA A 660 26.34 9.71 -27.46
N PHE A 661 25.18 9.73 -28.14
CA PHE A 661 23.91 9.24 -27.62
C PHE A 661 24.03 7.80 -27.11
N ALA A 662 24.63 6.90 -27.90
CA ALA A 662 24.80 5.52 -27.52
C ALA A 662 25.65 5.37 -26.25
N ARG A 663 26.79 6.08 -26.16
CA ARG A 663 27.67 6.05 -24.98
C ARG A 663 26.98 6.58 -23.72
N LEU A 664 26.28 7.70 -23.82
CA LEU A 664 25.55 8.28 -22.70
C LEU A 664 24.37 7.41 -22.27
N GLY A 665 23.53 6.99 -23.23
CA GLY A 665 22.35 6.18 -22.94
C GLY A 665 22.67 4.81 -22.32
N MET A 666 23.81 4.21 -22.67
CA MET A 666 24.26 2.97 -22.03
C MET A 666 24.88 3.16 -20.65
N ALA A 667 25.39 4.36 -20.34
CA ALA A 667 26.01 4.65 -19.05
C ALA A 667 24.97 4.97 -17.96
N ILE A 668 23.76 5.36 -18.36
CA ILE A 668 22.71 5.81 -17.46
C ILE A 668 21.80 4.63 -17.09
N PRO A 669 21.63 4.31 -15.79
CA PRO A 669 20.61 3.37 -15.33
C PRO A 669 19.20 3.87 -15.67
N ASP A 670 18.31 2.96 -16.05
CA ASP A 670 16.92 3.23 -16.42
C ASP A 670 16.10 3.88 -15.28
N PHE A 671 16.20 3.35 -14.05
CA PHE A 671 15.52 3.92 -12.89
C PHE A 671 16.02 5.34 -12.58
N TRP A 672 17.32 5.60 -12.74
CA TRP A 672 17.90 6.92 -12.50
C TRP A 672 17.44 7.92 -13.55
N LEU A 673 17.38 7.49 -14.82
CA LEU A 673 16.76 8.28 -15.87
C LEU A 673 15.29 8.56 -15.55
N GLY A 674 14.55 7.57 -15.04
CA GLY A 674 13.18 7.74 -14.55
C GLY A 674 13.06 8.85 -13.51
N VAL A 675 13.91 8.83 -12.48
CA VAL A 675 13.96 9.89 -11.45
C VAL A 675 14.24 11.26 -12.06
N LEU A 676 15.19 11.37 -12.99
CA LEU A 676 15.45 12.63 -13.69
C LEU A 676 14.26 13.11 -14.53
N LEU A 677 13.58 12.20 -15.24
CA LEU A 677 12.40 12.53 -16.03
C LEU A 677 11.28 13.04 -15.12
N VAL A 678 11.09 12.44 -13.95
CA VAL A 678 10.15 12.95 -12.93
C VAL A 678 10.55 14.36 -12.50
N LEU A 679 11.81 14.57 -12.10
CA LEU A 679 12.28 15.87 -11.62
C LEU A 679 12.13 16.97 -12.68
N LEU A 680 12.51 16.70 -13.92
CA LEU A 680 12.56 17.71 -14.98
C LEU A 680 11.22 17.93 -15.68
N LEU A 681 10.49 16.85 -15.99
CA LEU A 681 9.29 16.90 -16.84
C LEU A 681 7.99 16.75 -16.07
N ALA A 682 7.97 16.00 -14.97
CA ALA A 682 6.77 15.94 -14.14
C ALA A 682 6.73 17.10 -13.14
N LEU A 683 7.80 17.31 -12.37
CA LEU A 683 7.86 18.32 -11.32
C LEU A 683 8.31 19.68 -11.82
N GLY A 684 9.21 19.73 -12.80
CA GLY A 684 9.72 20.97 -13.40
C GLY A 684 8.70 21.66 -14.29
N THR A 685 8.10 20.95 -15.25
CA THR A 685 7.13 21.55 -16.20
C THR A 685 5.66 21.31 -15.84
N GLY A 686 5.35 20.29 -15.01
CA GLY A 686 3.97 19.90 -14.70
C GLY A 686 3.22 19.23 -15.87
N TRP A 687 3.91 18.90 -16.97
CA TRP A 687 3.26 18.37 -18.17
C TRP A 687 2.87 16.91 -18.06
N PHE A 688 3.57 16.14 -17.22
CA PHE A 688 3.38 14.71 -17.04
C PHE A 688 3.13 14.38 -15.57
N PRO A 689 2.42 13.29 -15.27
CA PRO A 689 2.29 12.81 -13.90
C PRO A 689 3.64 12.32 -13.37
N ALA A 690 3.89 12.52 -12.07
CA ALA A 690 5.09 11.99 -11.41
C ALA A 690 5.00 10.46 -11.22
N GLY A 691 3.79 9.91 -11.23
CA GLY A 691 3.54 8.49 -11.07
C GLY A 691 2.06 8.15 -10.96
N GLY A 692 1.78 6.88 -10.69
CA GLY A 692 0.44 6.31 -10.59
C GLY A 692 -0.13 5.87 -11.94
N PHE A 693 -1.13 5.00 -11.89
CA PHE A 693 -1.81 4.49 -13.07
C PHE A 693 -3.33 4.75 -12.97
N PRO A 694 -3.94 5.44 -13.94
CA PRO A 694 -5.35 5.85 -13.85
C PRO A 694 -6.34 4.69 -14.08
N GLY A 695 -5.85 3.48 -14.39
CA GLY A 695 -6.68 2.36 -14.83
C GLY A 695 -6.89 2.38 -16.34
N ILE A 696 -7.13 1.21 -16.96
CA ILE A 696 -7.37 1.11 -18.41
C ILE A 696 -8.71 1.76 -18.77
N GLU A 697 -9.66 1.71 -17.84
CA GLU A 697 -10.99 2.31 -17.92
C GLU A 697 -10.97 3.84 -18.05
N ALA A 698 -9.87 4.52 -17.69
CA ALA A 698 -9.70 5.95 -17.91
C ALA A 698 -9.53 6.31 -19.40
N GLY A 699 -9.29 5.32 -20.26
CA GLY A 699 -9.14 5.48 -21.70
C GLY A 699 -7.69 5.67 -22.16
N PHE A 700 -7.50 5.61 -23.47
CA PHE A 700 -6.16 5.54 -24.09
C PHE A 700 -5.26 6.76 -23.80
N GLY A 701 -5.81 7.97 -23.88
CA GLY A 701 -5.06 9.20 -23.68
C GLY A 701 -4.44 9.30 -22.28
N PRO A 702 -5.24 9.21 -21.20
CA PRO A 702 -4.73 9.20 -19.83
C PRO A 702 -3.75 8.07 -19.54
N VAL A 703 -3.99 6.86 -20.07
CA VAL A 703 -3.07 5.73 -19.92
C VAL A 703 -1.71 6.01 -20.58
N LEU A 704 -1.70 6.50 -21.82
CA LEU A 704 -0.44 6.88 -22.50
C LEU A 704 0.27 8.01 -21.78
N HIS A 705 -0.48 8.99 -21.28
CA HIS A 705 0.08 10.13 -20.55
C HIS A 705 0.75 9.68 -19.24
N ALA A 706 0.13 8.73 -18.52
CA ALA A 706 0.70 8.11 -17.32
C ALA A 706 1.93 7.25 -17.62
N LEU A 707 1.94 6.52 -18.75
CA LEU A 707 3.04 5.63 -19.12
C LEU A 707 4.17 6.32 -19.90
N ALA A 708 4.01 7.58 -20.33
CA ALA A 708 4.97 8.26 -21.21
C ALA A 708 6.39 8.33 -20.61
N LEU A 709 6.53 8.84 -19.39
CA LEU A 709 7.85 8.93 -18.73
C LEU A 709 8.43 7.56 -18.37
N PRO A 710 7.67 6.61 -17.79
CA PRO A 710 8.12 5.23 -17.60
C PRO A 710 8.63 4.55 -18.87
N VAL A 711 7.89 4.70 -19.98
CA VAL A 711 8.25 4.14 -21.29
C VAL A 711 9.56 4.75 -21.78
N LEU A 712 9.76 6.06 -21.65
CA LEU A 712 11.01 6.71 -22.05
C LEU A 712 12.20 6.28 -21.19
N ALA A 713 11.99 6.14 -19.87
CA ALA A 713 13.01 5.69 -18.93
C ALA A 713 13.56 4.31 -19.32
N LEU A 714 12.66 3.38 -19.67
CA LEU A 714 13.03 2.04 -20.16
C LEU A 714 13.57 2.07 -21.60
N ALA A 715 12.99 2.86 -22.49
CA ALA A 715 13.28 2.78 -23.92
C ALA A 715 14.61 3.43 -24.33
N ILE A 716 15.01 4.55 -23.70
CA ILE A 716 16.18 5.33 -24.15
C ILE A 716 17.49 4.54 -24.04
N PRO A 717 17.82 3.88 -22.91
CA PRO A 717 19.01 3.03 -22.82
C PRO A 717 19.00 1.89 -23.84
N GLN A 718 17.83 1.28 -24.08
CA GLN A 718 17.70 0.19 -25.05
C GLN A 718 17.85 0.68 -26.49
N ALA A 719 17.33 1.86 -26.81
CA ALA A 719 17.52 2.52 -28.10
C ALA A 719 19.00 2.82 -28.37
N ALA A 720 19.74 3.26 -27.35
CA ALA A 720 21.18 3.52 -27.43
C ALA A 720 21.99 2.26 -27.77
N ILE A 721 21.71 1.15 -27.08
CA ILE A 721 22.31 -0.16 -27.38
C ILE A 721 21.99 -0.59 -28.80
N LEU A 722 20.71 -0.49 -29.19
CA LEU A 722 20.23 -0.93 -30.49
C LEU A 722 20.83 -0.07 -31.62
N ALA A 723 20.92 1.24 -31.46
CA ALA A 723 21.56 2.13 -32.42
C ALA A 723 23.02 1.78 -32.65
N ARG A 724 23.78 1.50 -31.58
CA ARG A 724 25.18 1.07 -31.68
C ARG A 724 25.32 -0.23 -32.46
N VAL A 725 24.50 -1.22 -32.14
CA VAL A 725 24.54 -2.55 -32.77
C VAL A 725 24.11 -2.46 -34.23
N THR A 726 23.02 -1.76 -34.55
CA THR A 726 22.58 -1.54 -35.92
C THR A 726 23.64 -0.83 -36.75
N ARG A 727 24.29 0.21 -36.19
CA ARG A 727 25.38 0.92 -36.87
C ARG A 727 26.58 0.02 -37.15
N GLY A 728 27.00 -0.80 -36.17
CA GLY A 728 28.10 -1.75 -36.34
C GLY A 728 27.79 -2.82 -37.39
N ALA A 729 26.64 -3.48 -37.29
CA ALA A 729 26.22 -4.51 -38.23
C ALA A 729 26.08 -3.99 -39.67
N LEU A 730 25.59 -2.76 -39.84
CA LEU A 730 25.52 -2.12 -41.15
C LEU A 730 26.89 -1.77 -41.71
N ALA A 731 27.82 -1.30 -40.88
CA ALA A 731 29.19 -1.00 -41.32
C ALA A 731 29.86 -2.25 -41.92
N ASP A 732 29.70 -3.41 -41.29
CA ASP A 732 30.23 -4.68 -41.79
C ASP A 732 29.58 -5.10 -43.11
N VAL A 733 28.26 -4.96 -43.24
CA VAL A 733 27.51 -5.33 -44.45
C VAL A 733 27.83 -4.41 -45.62
N LEU A 734 27.96 -3.10 -45.37
CA LEU A 734 28.27 -2.10 -46.40
C LEU A 734 29.65 -2.32 -47.06
N GLY A 735 30.56 -3.06 -46.40
CA GLY A 735 31.86 -3.45 -46.94
C GLY A 735 31.84 -4.63 -47.91
N ARG A 736 30.73 -5.36 -48.05
CA ARG A 736 30.66 -6.62 -48.81
C ARG A 736 30.48 -6.42 -50.32
N ASP A 737 30.96 -7.39 -51.11
CA ASP A 737 31.00 -7.28 -52.58
C ASP A 737 29.62 -7.12 -53.25
N PHE A 738 28.57 -7.75 -52.70
CA PHE A 738 27.22 -7.59 -53.26
C PHE A 738 26.68 -6.16 -53.13
N ILE A 739 27.15 -5.38 -52.13
CA ILE A 739 26.82 -3.96 -51.98
C ILE A 739 27.56 -3.13 -53.03
N ARG A 740 28.83 -3.44 -53.31
CA ARG A 740 29.59 -2.81 -54.41
C ARG A 740 28.92 -3.07 -55.76
N ALA A 741 28.46 -4.30 -55.99
CA ALA A 741 27.72 -4.65 -57.19
C ALA A 741 26.38 -3.89 -57.31
N ALA A 742 25.66 -3.67 -56.19
CA ALA A 742 24.43 -2.87 -56.19
C ALA A 742 24.71 -1.39 -56.54
N ARG A 743 25.80 -0.81 -56.01
CA ARG A 743 26.23 0.55 -56.40
C ARG A 743 26.65 0.63 -57.86
N ALA A 744 27.38 -0.37 -58.38
CA ALA A 744 27.79 -0.43 -59.78
C ALA A 744 26.59 -0.53 -60.74
N LYS A 745 25.44 -1.08 -60.29
CA LYS A 745 24.17 -1.09 -61.02
C LYS A 745 23.41 0.25 -60.99
N GLY A 746 23.96 1.30 -60.37
CA GLY A 746 23.38 2.64 -60.32
C GLY A 746 22.36 2.87 -59.21
N LEU A 747 22.26 1.99 -58.20
CA LEU A 747 21.38 2.23 -57.05
C LEU A 747 21.90 3.40 -56.19
N SER A 748 20.98 4.27 -55.75
CA SER A 748 21.32 5.37 -54.82
C SER A 748 21.75 4.84 -53.45
N ASP A 749 22.57 5.61 -52.72
CA ASP A 749 23.05 5.20 -51.38
C ASP A 749 21.91 4.90 -50.40
N SER A 750 20.80 5.64 -50.49
CA SER A 750 19.60 5.36 -49.69
C SER A 750 18.95 4.04 -50.06
N ALA A 751 18.87 3.71 -51.36
CA ALA A 751 18.34 2.43 -51.82
C ALA A 751 19.26 1.27 -51.41
N VAL A 752 20.57 1.43 -51.53
CA VAL A 752 21.57 0.46 -51.06
C VAL A 752 21.42 0.21 -49.56
N LEU A 753 21.30 1.27 -48.76
CA LEU A 753 21.19 1.18 -47.31
C LEU A 753 19.89 0.49 -46.86
N TRP A 754 18.73 1.00 -47.27
CA TRP A 754 17.44 0.52 -46.77
C TRP A 754 16.97 -0.78 -47.41
N ARG A 755 17.28 -1.01 -48.70
CA ARG A 755 16.78 -2.17 -49.46
C ARG A 755 17.75 -3.34 -49.48
N HIS A 756 19.05 -3.09 -49.34
CA HIS A 756 20.07 -4.14 -49.43
C HIS A 756 20.88 -4.31 -48.14
N ALA A 757 21.39 -3.25 -47.52
CA ALA A 757 22.24 -3.39 -46.34
C ALA A 757 21.43 -3.77 -45.09
N LEU A 758 20.37 -3.03 -44.75
CA LEU A 758 19.58 -3.24 -43.53
C LEU A 758 18.94 -4.65 -43.43
N PRO A 759 18.30 -5.20 -44.49
CA PRO A 759 17.78 -6.57 -44.43
C PRO A 759 18.87 -7.63 -44.22
N ASN A 760 20.09 -7.39 -44.71
CA ASN A 760 21.22 -8.30 -44.52
C ASN A 760 21.98 -8.07 -43.21
N ALA A 761 21.77 -6.94 -42.54
CA ALA A 761 22.25 -6.64 -41.18
C ALA A 761 21.21 -6.96 -40.10
N ALA A 762 20.02 -7.46 -40.48
CA ALA A 762 18.90 -7.64 -39.56
C ALA A 762 19.15 -8.71 -38.49
N ALA A 763 19.93 -9.76 -38.79
CA ALA A 763 20.14 -10.88 -37.86
C ALA A 763 20.80 -10.46 -36.52
N PRO A 764 21.95 -9.75 -36.51
CA PRO A 764 22.52 -9.21 -35.27
C PRO A 764 21.59 -8.23 -34.53
N VAL A 765 20.84 -7.40 -35.28
CA VAL A 765 19.91 -6.42 -34.71
C VAL A 765 18.75 -7.13 -33.99
N LEU A 766 18.19 -8.17 -34.61
CA LEU A 766 17.12 -8.97 -34.03
C LEU A 766 17.58 -9.80 -32.84
N ALA A 767 18.81 -10.30 -32.86
CA ALA A 767 19.42 -10.95 -31.70
C ALA A 767 19.43 -10.04 -30.48
N VAL A 768 19.84 -8.78 -30.67
CA VAL A 768 19.87 -7.80 -29.59
C VAL A 768 18.47 -7.42 -29.14
N ILE A 769 17.52 -7.18 -30.06
CA ILE A 769 16.12 -6.94 -29.69
C ILE A 769 15.60 -8.08 -28.81
N GLY A 770 15.91 -9.34 -29.14
CA GLY A 770 15.46 -10.46 -28.33
C GLY A 770 16.09 -10.57 -26.97
N LEU A 771 17.36 -10.19 -26.83
CA LEU A 771 18.01 -10.09 -25.52
C LEU A 771 17.43 -8.94 -24.68
N GLN A 772 16.91 -7.89 -25.30
CA GLN A 772 16.37 -6.72 -24.62
C GLN A 772 14.96 -6.94 -24.07
N VAL A 773 14.13 -7.80 -24.65
CA VAL A 773 12.75 -8.03 -24.15
C VAL A 773 12.75 -8.56 -22.70
N PRO A 774 13.54 -9.59 -22.34
CA PRO A 774 13.71 -10.01 -20.95
C PRO A 774 14.18 -8.87 -20.04
N TYR A 775 15.12 -8.05 -20.52
CA TYR A 775 15.65 -6.91 -19.76
C TYR A 775 14.55 -5.87 -19.49
N LEU A 776 13.66 -5.62 -20.46
CA LEU A 776 12.55 -4.69 -20.28
C LEU A 776 11.52 -5.20 -19.27
N ILE A 777 11.27 -6.51 -19.23
CA ILE A 777 10.36 -7.12 -18.24
C ILE A 777 10.98 -7.07 -16.84
N ALA A 778 12.27 -7.39 -16.70
CA ALA A 778 12.95 -7.36 -15.40
C ALA A 778 13.19 -5.91 -14.91
N GLY A 779 13.65 -5.02 -15.79
CA GLY A 779 13.93 -3.62 -15.52
C GLY A 779 12.68 -2.78 -15.24
N SER A 780 11.51 -3.21 -15.70
CA SER A 780 10.26 -2.52 -15.38
C SER A 780 9.97 -2.51 -13.88
N ALA A 781 10.49 -3.45 -13.08
CA ALA A 781 10.22 -3.49 -11.65
C ALA A 781 10.67 -2.24 -10.90
N LEU A 782 11.90 -1.76 -11.18
CA LEU A 782 12.42 -0.56 -10.56
C LEU A 782 11.74 0.70 -11.11
N VAL A 783 11.44 0.72 -12.41
CA VAL A 783 10.72 1.84 -13.03
C VAL A 783 9.28 1.93 -12.50
N GLU A 784 8.60 0.80 -12.34
CA GLU A 784 7.28 0.73 -11.70
C GLU A 784 7.32 1.26 -10.27
N GLN A 785 8.39 0.96 -9.51
CA GLN A 785 8.56 1.51 -8.16
C GLN A 785 8.76 3.04 -8.19
N VAL A 786 9.66 3.54 -9.05
CA VAL A 786 9.94 4.99 -9.17
C VAL A 786 8.68 5.77 -9.54
N PHE A 787 7.89 5.26 -10.49
CA PHE A 787 6.66 5.90 -10.95
C PHE A 787 5.42 5.42 -10.19
N SER A 788 5.57 4.67 -9.08
CA SER A 788 4.45 4.14 -8.29
C SER A 788 3.36 3.44 -9.13
N LEU A 789 3.77 2.74 -10.19
CA LEU A 789 2.87 1.98 -11.05
C LEU A 789 2.49 0.65 -10.36
N PRO A 790 1.21 0.25 -10.40
CA PRO A 790 0.77 -1.03 -9.87
C PRO A 790 1.06 -2.12 -10.90
N GLY A 791 2.35 -2.39 -11.14
CA GLY A 791 2.81 -3.48 -12.01
C GLY A 791 3.28 -4.71 -11.24
N LEU A 792 3.69 -5.73 -12.00
CA LEU A 792 4.16 -7.03 -11.49
C LEU A 792 5.48 -6.91 -10.76
N GLY A 793 6.40 -6.07 -11.25
CA GLY A 793 7.70 -5.91 -10.63
C GLY A 793 7.58 -5.21 -9.27
N ARG A 794 6.69 -4.22 -9.15
CA ARG A 794 6.35 -3.63 -7.84
C ARG A 794 5.71 -4.66 -6.90
N LEU A 795 4.78 -5.49 -7.41
CA LEU A 795 4.18 -6.57 -6.62
C LEU A 795 5.23 -7.56 -6.12
N ALA A 796 6.22 -7.93 -6.95
CA ALA A 796 7.32 -8.81 -6.55
C ALA A 796 8.12 -8.21 -5.39
N ILE A 797 8.52 -6.93 -5.50
CA ILE A 797 9.28 -6.22 -4.45
C ILE A 797 8.47 -6.15 -3.15
N GLN A 798 7.18 -5.79 -3.24
CA GLN A 798 6.27 -5.75 -2.09
C GLN A 798 6.13 -7.12 -1.42
N ALA A 799 5.90 -8.17 -2.20
CA ALA A 799 5.75 -9.53 -1.68
C ALA A 799 7.04 -10.06 -1.02
N ILE A 800 8.21 -9.73 -1.57
CA ILE A 800 9.51 -10.02 -0.94
C ILE A 800 9.61 -9.32 0.41
N GLY A 801 9.31 -8.02 0.47
CA GLY A 801 9.34 -7.24 1.70
C GLY A 801 8.36 -7.74 2.77
N GLN A 802 7.17 -8.18 2.34
CA GLN A 802 6.11 -8.70 3.21
C GLN A 802 6.26 -10.21 3.53
N ARG A 803 7.31 -10.87 3.00
CA ARG A 803 7.54 -12.32 3.10
C ARG A 803 6.36 -13.18 2.61
N ASP A 804 5.61 -12.68 1.63
CA ASP A 804 4.55 -13.45 0.97
C ASP A 804 5.15 -14.37 -0.10
N LEU A 805 5.75 -15.48 0.35
CA LEU A 805 6.51 -16.39 -0.51
C LEU A 805 5.67 -16.99 -1.64
N VAL A 806 4.36 -17.17 -1.44
CA VAL A 806 3.43 -17.69 -2.47
C VAL A 806 3.31 -16.68 -3.62
N THR A 807 3.12 -15.40 -3.29
CA THR A 807 3.06 -14.33 -4.28
C THR A 807 4.42 -14.15 -4.98
N VAL A 808 5.53 -14.16 -4.24
CA VAL A 808 6.88 -14.09 -4.82
C VAL A 808 7.10 -15.23 -5.81
N GLN A 809 6.78 -16.46 -5.41
CA GLN A 809 6.94 -17.65 -6.25
C GLN A 809 6.19 -17.52 -7.57
N ALA A 810 4.94 -17.08 -7.51
CA ALA A 810 4.09 -16.95 -8.68
C ALA A 810 4.56 -15.84 -9.62
N VAL A 811 4.90 -14.67 -9.09
CA VAL A 811 5.35 -13.53 -9.89
C VAL A 811 6.71 -13.80 -10.54
N VAL A 812 7.66 -14.39 -9.80
CA VAL A 812 8.97 -14.76 -10.35
C VAL A 812 8.83 -15.84 -11.42
N LEU A 813 7.99 -16.87 -11.21
CA LEU A 813 7.70 -17.88 -12.23
C LEU A 813 7.12 -17.23 -13.49
N LEU A 814 6.17 -16.31 -13.34
CA LEU A 814 5.55 -15.64 -14.47
C LEU A 814 6.53 -14.76 -15.24
N MET A 815 7.34 -13.95 -14.55
CA MET A 815 8.35 -13.09 -15.18
C MET A 815 9.41 -13.92 -15.91
N ALA A 816 9.86 -15.03 -15.30
CA ALA A 816 10.80 -15.94 -15.93
C ALA A 816 10.18 -16.67 -17.14
N THR A 817 8.91 -17.07 -17.03
CA THR A 817 8.16 -17.68 -18.14
C THR A 817 8.00 -16.71 -19.30
N ALA A 818 7.61 -15.46 -19.03
CA ALA A 818 7.49 -14.41 -20.05
C ALA A 818 8.83 -14.15 -20.75
N THR A 819 9.93 -14.12 -19.98
CA THR A 819 11.30 -14.00 -20.50
C THR A 819 11.66 -15.14 -21.44
N VAL A 820 11.42 -16.38 -21.02
CA VAL A 820 11.76 -17.57 -21.79
C VAL A 820 10.90 -17.68 -23.07
N ILE A 821 9.62 -17.31 -22.99
CA ILE A 821 8.72 -17.23 -24.16
C ILE A 821 9.19 -16.14 -25.14
N ALA A 822 9.59 -14.97 -24.64
CA ALA A 822 10.10 -13.89 -25.48
C ALA A 822 11.36 -14.31 -26.23
N SER A 823 12.30 -14.97 -25.55
CA SER A 823 13.51 -15.53 -26.17
C SER A 823 13.18 -16.56 -27.25
N PHE A 824 12.24 -17.47 -26.98
CA PHE A 824 11.78 -18.44 -27.97
C PHE A 824 11.15 -17.77 -29.20
N ALA A 825 10.35 -16.73 -29.01
CA ALA A 825 9.75 -15.98 -30.12
C ALA A 825 10.82 -15.33 -31.02
N VAL A 826 11.92 -14.87 -30.42
CA VAL A 826 13.06 -14.29 -31.14
C VAL A 826 13.82 -15.35 -31.92
N ASP A 827 14.12 -16.50 -31.32
CA ASP A 827 14.79 -17.62 -32.00
C ASP A 827 14.01 -18.03 -33.25
N VAL A 828 12.68 -18.12 -33.13
CA VAL A 828 11.78 -18.41 -34.26
C VAL A 828 11.83 -17.29 -35.30
N ALA A 829 11.80 -16.03 -34.88
CA ALA A 829 11.89 -14.88 -35.79
C ALA A 829 13.23 -14.85 -36.56
N GLN A 830 14.34 -15.19 -35.90
CA GLN A 830 15.65 -15.29 -36.53
C GLN A 830 15.69 -16.42 -37.56
N ALA A 831 15.18 -17.61 -37.22
CA ALA A 831 15.14 -18.75 -38.14
C ALA A 831 14.26 -18.48 -39.37
N LEU A 832 13.18 -17.71 -39.21
CA LEU A 832 12.33 -17.25 -40.32
C LEU A 832 13.05 -16.28 -41.27
N ILE A 833 14.01 -15.52 -40.76
CA ILE A 833 14.71 -14.47 -41.51
C ILE A 833 15.98 -15.00 -42.16
N ASP A 834 16.72 -15.87 -41.45
CA ASP A 834 17.85 -16.61 -42.02
C ASP A 834 17.64 -18.14 -41.94
N PRO A 835 17.07 -18.75 -43.00
CA PRO A 835 16.87 -20.20 -43.07
C PRO A 835 18.17 -21.03 -43.06
N ARG A 836 19.36 -20.40 -43.15
CA ARG A 836 20.65 -21.11 -43.08
C ARG A 836 20.91 -21.65 -41.68
N VAL A 837 20.42 -20.97 -40.64
CA VAL A 837 20.49 -21.41 -39.24
C VAL A 837 19.88 -22.81 -39.09
N VAL A 838 18.76 -23.06 -39.77
CA VAL A 838 18.07 -24.36 -39.77
C VAL A 838 18.82 -25.44 -40.56
N ARG A 839 19.65 -25.06 -41.54
CA ARG A 839 20.41 -26.00 -42.37
C ARG A 839 21.70 -26.48 -41.73
N GLN A 840 22.36 -25.63 -40.93
CA GLN A 840 23.58 -26.01 -40.20
C GLN A 840 23.31 -27.01 -39.07
N GLU A 841 22.14 -26.97 -38.42
CA GLU A 841 21.74 -27.96 -37.40
C GLU A 841 21.23 -29.30 -37.98
N ARG A 842 21.00 -29.37 -39.30
CA ARG A 842 20.60 -30.60 -40.01
C ARG A 842 21.78 -31.38 -40.58
N ALA A 843 22.92 -30.73 -40.77
CA ALA A 843 24.20 -31.34 -41.11
C ALA A 843 24.88 -31.81 -39.82
#